data_AF-A0A516GBU7-F1
#
_entry.id   AF-A0A516GBU7-F1
#
_cell.length_a   1.000
_cell.length_b   1.000
_cell.length_c   1.000
_cell.angle_alpha   90.00
_cell.angle_beta   90.00
_cell.angle_gamma   90.00
#
_symmetry.space_group_name_H-M   'P 1'
#
loop_
_entity.id
_entity.type
_entity.pdbx_description
1 polymer ?
#
loop_
_entity_poly.entity_id
_entity_poly.type
_entity_poly.pdbx_seq_one_letter_code
_entity_poly.pdbx_strand_id
1 'polypeptide(L)'
;MAGLIRPEDVQTVKERTSIEDVVREHVTLRPGGTGSLKGLCPFHDEKTPSFNIRPAVGAWHCFGCGEGGDVISFVMKIDHLTFAEAVERLAGKLGMELRYAEGTGGRGRRDGEGGLGRRARLVEAHRAAAEFYASAFAESPEGQTARDFLLAKGFGLDDAARFQVGYAPQSGEALTRHLRAKEFTDDELVIAGLSGRSSRGLYDRFRGRVLWPIRDITGDTVGFGARRIFEDDRIQAKYLNTSETPIYRKTSVLYGLDLAKKPMAEQRRAVVVEGYTDVMACHLAGVDTAVATCGTAFGVDHIKMLRRILRDEAGLSPARVIFTFDGDAAGQKAAMRAFREDQRWASQSYVAVAPAGQDPNDLRLSGGDEPVRELIEDAVPLFEFAIRSTIAPYDLDRAEERVSAMRAAAPILAGIRDPALRPEYVRTVAGWLGMPVERVGSEAARAGRSSQGRSGPRGASPQRPGGQNGWAPQHAGPPHPGPPQDGPQYDGPPEDGPPYDGPPEDGPPEQQRLPRPDLRDPLVSAERQLLQVVLQYPGTVAPEALTQLPSDGMRAPAHRAVLEGVRSGGGLAAARTMSSQGWAAAVSTATSEAARPLVHELAVATLPVRLDAGTGQPPQRYVESLVSRVVEAGVARRISDALSALQRAEPGSPEERAKNEELTMLYRERARLRAGME
;
A
#
# COMPACT_ATOMS: atom_id res chain seq x y z
N MET A 1 4.85 26.47 -6.50
CA MET A 1 5.28 25.09 -6.16
C MET A 1 5.98 25.15 -4.81
N ALA A 2 6.07 24.05 -4.06
CA ALA A 2 6.92 24.04 -2.87
C ALA A 2 8.39 24.22 -3.29
N GLY A 3 9.19 24.93 -2.50
CA GLY A 3 10.62 25.03 -2.71
C GLY A 3 11.27 23.64 -2.69
N LEU A 4 12.23 23.39 -3.57
CA LEU A 4 13.06 22.18 -3.51
C LEU A 4 14.00 22.32 -2.30
N ILE A 5 13.97 21.35 -1.39
CA ILE A 5 14.99 21.24 -0.33
C ILE A 5 16.34 21.13 -1.03
N ARG A 6 17.34 21.88 -0.56
CA ARG A 6 18.65 21.95 -1.23
C ARG A 6 19.31 20.57 -1.28
N PRO A 7 19.89 20.14 -2.41
CA PRO A 7 20.51 18.82 -2.55
C PRO A 7 21.58 18.53 -1.50
N GLU A 8 22.35 19.54 -1.09
CA GLU A 8 23.36 19.41 -0.03
C GLU A 8 22.74 19.12 1.36
N ASP A 9 21.55 19.63 1.66
CA ASP A 9 20.85 19.39 2.92
C ASP A 9 20.16 18.03 2.91
N VAL A 10 19.55 17.64 1.78
CA VAL A 10 19.06 16.27 1.55
C VAL A 10 20.19 15.26 1.76
N GLN A 11 21.37 15.50 1.20
CA GLN A 11 22.53 14.62 1.34
C GLN A 11 23.04 14.58 2.79
N THR A 12 23.10 15.74 3.46
CA THR A 12 23.47 15.83 4.88
C THR A 12 22.51 15.04 5.78
N VAL A 13 21.20 15.12 5.53
CA VAL A 13 20.19 14.32 6.23
C VAL A 13 20.41 12.82 6.01
N LYS A 14 20.70 12.39 4.78
CA LYS A 14 21.03 10.97 4.50
C LYS A 14 22.25 10.52 5.30
N GLU A 15 23.38 11.21 5.18
CA GLU A 15 24.66 10.80 5.75
C GLU A 15 24.71 10.89 7.30
N ARG A 16 23.92 11.78 7.91
CA ARG A 16 23.84 11.91 9.37
C ARG A 16 22.77 11.03 10.01
N THR A 17 21.81 10.50 9.23
CA THR A 17 20.79 9.58 9.74
C THR A 17 21.29 8.13 9.73
N SER A 18 21.40 7.53 10.92
CA SER A 18 21.62 6.09 11.05
C SER A 18 20.43 5.31 10.48
N ILE A 19 20.63 4.64 9.34
CA ILE A 19 19.65 3.71 8.77
C ILE A 19 19.36 2.53 9.71
N GLU A 20 20.33 2.13 10.55
CA GLU A 20 20.14 1.03 11.47
C GLU A 20 19.13 1.38 12.56
N ASP A 21 19.26 2.54 13.19
CA ASP A 21 18.38 2.94 14.29
C ASP A 21 16.96 3.22 13.80
N VAL A 22 16.82 3.93 12.67
CA VAL A 22 15.52 4.17 12.02
C VAL A 22 14.82 2.86 11.62
N VAL A 23 15.56 1.83 11.20
CA VAL A 23 14.99 0.52 10.89
C VAL A 23 14.66 -0.26 12.17
N ARG A 24 15.46 -0.14 13.23
CA ARG A 24 15.22 -0.80 14.53
C ARG A 24 13.97 -0.30 15.25
N GLU A 25 13.49 0.91 14.96
CA GLU A 25 12.17 1.39 15.40
C GLU A 25 11.00 0.52 14.89
N HIS A 26 11.20 -0.28 13.82
CA HIS A 26 10.16 -1.08 13.19
C HIS A 26 10.50 -2.57 12.97
N VAL A 27 11.78 -2.94 12.93
CA VAL A 27 12.25 -4.28 12.53
C VAL A 27 13.28 -4.84 13.51
N THR A 28 13.06 -6.07 13.98
CA THR A 28 14.06 -6.80 14.79
C THR A 28 15.21 -7.30 13.91
N LEU A 29 16.30 -6.53 13.84
CA LEU A 29 17.50 -6.87 13.08
C LEU A 29 18.45 -7.81 13.83
N ARG A 30 18.98 -8.80 13.10
CA ARG A 30 20.02 -9.77 13.49
C ARG A 30 21.19 -9.72 12.50
N PRO A 31 22.39 -10.24 12.82
CA PRO A 31 23.50 -10.32 11.86
C PRO A 31 23.12 -11.07 10.57
N GLY A 32 23.32 -10.42 9.42
CA GLY A 32 23.16 -10.98 8.07
C GLY A 32 24.47 -11.51 7.48
N GLY A 33 25.58 -10.90 7.86
CA GLY A 33 26.96 -11.23 7.49
C GLY A 33 27.90 -10.14 8.02
N THR A 34 29.19 -10.17 7.67
CA THR A 34 30.13 -9.08 8.03
C THR A 34 29.63 -7.76 7.44
N GLY A 35 29.34 -6.77 8.28
CA GLY A 35 28.84 -5.46 7.86
C GLY A 35 27.39 -5.43 7.33
N SER A 36 26.62 -6.52 7.48
CA SER A 36 25.22 -6.61 7.01
C SER A 36 24.30 -7.13 8.11
N LEU A 37 23.09 -6.58 8.16
CA LEU A 37 22.03 -6.95 9.11
C LEU A 37 20.77 -7.39 8.35
N LYS A 38 19.97 -8.27 8.95
CA LYS A 38 18.72 -8.77 8.37
C LYS A 38 17.60 -8.94 9.38
N GLY A 39 16.36 -8.80 8.91
CA GLY A 39 15.14 -9.00 9.69
C GLY A 39 14.01 -9.50 8.79
N LEU A 40 12.81 -9.64 9.36
CA LEU A 40 11.60 -9.82 8.55
C LEU A 40 11.22 -8.49 7.91
N CYS A 41 10.75 -8.53 6.66
CA CYS A 41 10.37 -7.33 5.92
C CYS A 41 9.11 -6.66 6.50
N PRO A 42 9.12 -5.34 6.77
CA PRO A 42 7.92 -4.62 7.20
C PRO A 42 6.95 -4.28 6.05
N PHE A 43 7.30 -4.63 4.80
CA PHE A 43 6.54 -4.31 3.59
C PHE A 43 5.84 -5.51 2.93
N HIS A 44 6.09 -6.75 3.38
CA HIS A 44 5.33 -7.95 2.97
C HIS A 44 5.43 -9.07 4.02
N ASP A 45 4.43 -9.96 4.05
CA ASP A 45 4.36 -11.13 4.95
C ASP A 45 5.39 -12.20 4.54
N GLU A 46 6.37 -12.47 5.40
CA GLU A 46 7.38 -13.51 5.20
C GLU A 46 7.73 -14.26 6.50
N LYS A 47 8.14 -15.53 6.38
CA LYS A 47 8.57 -16.37 7.52
C LYS A 47 10.09 -16.49 7.67
N THR A 48 10.85 -16.00 6.69
CA THR A 48 12.31 -16.14 6.59
C THR A 48 12.92 -14.76 6.30
N PRO A 49 13.82 -14.23 7.13
CA PRO A 49 14.41 -12.90 6.95
C PRO A 49 15.02 -12.65 5.56
N SER A 50 14.33 -11.90 4.71
CA SER A 50 14.84 -11.47 3.39
C SER A 50 15.10 -9.96 3.32
N PHE A 51 14.55 -9.18 4.26
CA PHE A 51 14.90 -7.77 4.44
C PHE A 51 16.31 -7.64 5.01
N ASN A 52 17.22 -7.04 4.24
CA ASN A 52 18.61 -6.80 4.62
C ASN A 52 18.92 -5.31 4.57
N ILE A 53 19.79 -4.84 5.48
CA ILE A 53 20.35 -3.49 5.47
C ILE A 53 21.87 -3.54 5.58
N ARG A 54 22.54 -2.53 5.02
CA ARG A 54 23.99 -2.36 5.12
C ARG A 54 24.29 -0.96 5.68
N PRO A 55 24.47 -0.81 7.01
CA PRO A 55 24.56 0.50 7.66
C PRO A 55 25.65 1.40 7.06
N ALA A 56 26.85 0.87 6.84
CA ALA A 56 27.97 1.62 6.25
C ALA A 56 27.74 2.11 4.80
N VAL A 57 26.71 1.62 4.11
CA VAL A 57 26.35 2.02 2.73
C VAL A 57 25.01 2.79 2.72
N GLY A 58 24.35 2.95 3.89
CA GLY A 58 23.09 3.68 4.03
C GLY A 58 21.91 3.10 3.22
N ALA A 59 21.98 1.82 2.85
CA ALA A 59 21.07 1.19 1.90
C ALA A 59 20.36 -0.05 2.49
N TRP A 60 19.16 -0.33 1.98
CA TRP A 60 18.35 -1.49 2.32
C TRP A 60 17.77 -2.17 1.07
N HIS A 61 17.54 -3.48 1.15
CA HIS A 61 16.86 -4.27 0.13
C HIS A 61 16.18 -5.51 0.71
N CYS A 62 14.97 -5.80 0.24
CA CYS A 62 14.19 -6.98 0.56
C CYS A 62 14.23 -8.00 -0.58
N PHE A 63 14.87 -9.15 -0.37
CA PHE A 63 15.00 -10.18 -1.40
C PHE A 63 13.71 -10.98 -1.65
N GLY A 64 12.69 -10.86 -0.80
CA GLY A 64 11.36 -11.44 -1.01
C GLY A 64 10.49 -10.62 -1.95
N CYS A 65 10.20 -9.35 -1.60
CA CYS A 65 9.34 -8.49 -2.42
C CYS A 65 10.07 -7.63 -3.48
N GLY A 66 11.40 -7.52 -3.43
CA GLY A 66 12.20 -6.70 -4.35
C GLY A 66 12.19 -5.19 -4.05
N GLU A 67 11.65 -4.79 -2.89
CA GLU A 67 11.67 -3.40 -2.44
C GLU A 67 13.05 -3.03 -1.87
N GLY A 68 13.55 -1.85 -2.21
CA GLY A 68 14.83 -1.33 -1.71
C GLY A 68 14.90 0.19 -1.66
N GLY A 69 16.05 0.71 -1.22
CA GLY A 69 16.36 2.12 -1.25
C GLY A 69 17.39 2.59 -0.22
N ASP A 70 17.20 3.82 0.27
CA ASP A 70 17.98 4.46 1.33
C ASP A 70 17.10 4.76 2.56
N VAL A 71 17.66 5.36 3.61
CA VAL A 71 16.94 5.67 4.85
C VAL A 71 15.73 6.58 4.64
N ILE A 72 15.76 7.49 3.67
CA ILE A 72 14.64 8.39 3.36
C ILE A 72 13.52 7.59 2.70
N SER A 73 13.84 6.75 1.71
CA SER A 73 12.82 5.93 1.06
C SER A 73 12.27 4.82 1.98
N PHE A 74 12.99 4.41 3.02
CA PHE A 74 12.46 3.57 4.08
C PHE A 74 11.37 4.32 4.87
N VAL A 75 11.68 5.53 5.36
CA VAL A 75 10.72 6.40 6.07
C VAL A 75 9.49 6.71 5.20
N MET A 76 9.68 7.05 3.93
CA MET A 76 8.58 7.26 2.96
C MET A 76 7.62 6.06 2.91
N LYS A 77 8.15 4.83 2.87
CA LYS A 77 7.33 3.61 2.73
C LYS A 77 6.71 3.15 4.05
N ILE A 78 7.41 3.29 5.18
CA ILE A 78 6.97 2.79 6.48
C ILE A 78 5.97 3.74 7.18
N ASP A 79 6.12 5.06 6.98
CA ASP A 79 5.26 6.10 7.54
C ASP A 79 4.28 6.71 6.51
N HIS A 80 4.30 6.21 5.26
CA HIS A 80 3.48 6.68 4.13
C HIS A 80 3.67 8.16 3.78
N LEU A 81 4.92 8.62 3.85
CA LEU A 81 5.34 10.00 3.65
C LEU A 81 5.88 10.26 2.22
N THR A 82 5.65 11.46 1.71
CA THR A 82 6.35 11.97 0.51
C THR A 82 7.84 12.18 0.78
N PHE A 83 8.62 12.44 -0.29
CA PHE A 83 10.06 12.64 -0.18
C PHE A 83 10.43 13.79 0.77
N ALA A 84 9.77 14.95 0.64
CA ALA A 84 9.98 16.06 1.58
C ALA A 84 9.59 15.65 3.01
N GLU A 85 8.44 15.00 3.19
CA GLU A 85 7.95 14.53 4.50
C GLU A 85 8.94 13.60 5.21
N ALA A 86 9.64 12.73 4.48
CA ALA A 86 10.71 11.92 5.04
C ALA A 86 12.01 12.71 5.32
N VAL A 87 12.41 13.64 4.45
CA VAL A 87 13.61 14.49 4.67
C VAL A 87 13.43 15.37 5.91
N GLU A 88 12.33 16.11 6.02
CA GLU A 88 12.10 17.05 7.12
C GLU A 88 11.85 16.32 8.46
N ARG A 89 11.18 15.15 8.47
CA ARG A 89 11.04 14.27 9.66
C ARG A 89 12.40 13.79 10.18
N LEU A 90 13.32 13.44 9.29
CA LEU A 90 14.67 13.01 9.66
C LEU A 90 15.56 14.20 10.08
N ALA A 91 15.46 15.35 9.40
CA ALA A 91 16.15 16.57 9.83
C ALA A 91 15.70 17.03 11.23
N GLY A 92 14.40 16.92 11.54
CA GLY A 92 13.87 17.16 12.89
C GLY A 92 14.48 16.24 13.94
N LYS A 93 14.61 14.92 13.67
CA LYS A 93 15.34 13.98 14.54
C LYS A 93 16.82 14.33 14.71
N LEU A 94 17.44 15.00 13.73
CA LEU A 94 18.84 15.44 13.77
C LEU A 94 19.05 16.84 14.37
N GLY A 95 17.97 17.57 14.69
CA GLY A 95 18.06 18.99 15.09
C GLY A 95 18.60 19.90 13.97
N MET A 96 18.37 19.55 12.71
CA MET A 96 18.88 20.27 11.53
C MET A 96 17.80 21.14 10.90
N GLU A 97 18.06 22.44 10.79
CA GLU A 97 17.29 23.34 9.92
C GLU A 97 17.61 23.04 8.45
N LEU A 98 16.58 23.06 7.60
CA LEU A 98 16.69 22.75 6.17
C LEU A 98 16.53 24.02 5.34
N ARG A 99 17.39 24.17 4.33
CA ARG A 99 17.35 25.28 3.39
C ARG A 99 16.64 24.84 2.11
N TYR A 100 15.88 25.76 1.53
CA TYR A 100 15.23 25.59 0.24
C TYR A 100 16.00 26.35 -0.85
N ALA A 101 15.82 25.95 -2.11
CA ALA A 101 16.33 26.68 -3.28
C ALA A 101 15.39 27.83 -3.63
N GLU A 102 15.91 29.06 -3.72
CA GLU A 102 15.11 30.26 -4.00
C GLU A 102 14.47 30.19 -5.40
N GLY A 103 13.14 30.31 -5.45
CA GLY A 103 12.42 30.50 -6.71
C GLY A 103 12.62 31.93 -7.24
N THR A 104 12.97 32.07 -8.53
CA THR A 104 13.17 33.36 -9.18
C THR A 104 11.86 34.14 -9.31
N GLY A 105 11.50 34.98 -8.33
CA GLY A 105 10.19 35.67 -8.37
C GLY A 105 9.89 36.73 -7.30
N GLY A 106 10.64 37.83 -7.25
CA GLY A 106 10.17 39.10 -6.67
C GLY A 106 10.34 39.29 -5.16
N ARG A 107 10.61 40.54 -4.75
CA ARG A 107 10.72 40.94 -3.33
C ARG A 107 9.33 41.13 -2.71
N GLY A 108 8.83 40.11 -2.02
CA GLY A 108 7.65 40.17 -1.14
C GLY A 108 7.97 39.53 0.21
N ARG A 109 7.30 39.94 1.29
CA ARG A 109 7.57 39.39 2.63
C ARG A 109 7.31 37.88 2.69
N ARG A 110 8.26 37.20 3.33
CA ARG A 110 8.17 35.85 3.91
C ARG A 110 6.78 35.54 4.47
N ASP A 111 6.23 34.36 4.16
CA ASP A 111 6.26 33.17 5.03
C ASP A 111 5.33 32.10 4.43
N GLY A 112 5.86 30.91 4.08
CA GLY A 112 5.08 29.85 3.43
C GLY A 112 5.85 28.93 2.47
N GLU A 113 6.85 28.21 2.97
CA GLU A 113 7.60 27.19 2.21
C GLU A 113 7.42 25.77 2.80
N GLY A 114 7.86 24.74 2.06
CA GLY A 114 7.89 23.34 2.52
C GLY A 114 6.63 22.51 2.21
N GLY A 115 6.84 21.22 1.91
CA GLY A 115 5.76 20.26 1.75
C GLY A 115 5.07 19.92 3.07
N LEU A 116 5.84 19.87 4.16
CA LEU A 116 5.37 19.74 5.53
C LEU A 116 4.98 21.08 6.11
N GLY A 117 5.65 22.17 5.73
CA GLY A 117 5.11 23.51 5.97
C GLY A 117 3.62 23.55 5.60
N ARG A 118 3.24 22.93 4.47
CA ARG A 118 1.84 22.63 4.15
C ARG A 118 1.19 21.51 5.00
N ARG A 119 1.66 20.25 5.03
CA ARG A 119 0.97 19.16 5.79
C ARG A 119 0.79 19.52 7.28
N ALA A 120 1.85 19.95 7.96
CA ALA A 120 1.82 20.35 9.36
C ALA A 120 0.90 21.56 9.58
N ARG A 121 0.87 22.57 8.69
CA ARG A 121 -0.09 23.69 8.78
C ARG A 121 -1.54 23.23 8.58
N LEU A 122 -1.80 22.24 7.71
CA LEU A 122 -3.14 21.65 7.55
C LEU A 122 -3.57 20.83 8.77
N VAL A 123 -2.65 20.09 9.42
CA VAL A 123 -2.88 19.37 10.68
C VAL A 123 -3.09 20.35 11.84
N GLU A 124 -2.27 21.39 11.93
CA GLU A 124 -2.36 22.45 12.94
C GLU A 124 -3.67 23.25 12.80
N ALA A 125 -4.15 23.47 11.57
CA ALA A 125 -5.48 24.02 11.32
C ALA A 125 -6.59 23.08 11.80
N HIS A 126 -6.44 21.76 11.65
CA HIS A 126 -7.39 20.77 12.18
C HIS A 126 -7.35 20.63 13.70
N ARG A 127 -6.17 20.75 14.33
CA ARG A 127 -6.02 20.83 15.80
C ARG A 127 -6.76 22.06 16.33
N ALA A 128 -6.46 23.23 15.77
CA ALA A 128 -7.13 24.47 16.12
C ALA A 128 -8.65 24.44 15.85
N ALA A 129 -9.10 23.74 14.80
CA ALA A 129 -10.52 23.52 14.53
C ALA A 129 -11.19 22.58 15.53
N ALA A 130 -10.49 21.52 15.98
CA ALA A 130 -11.00 20.61 16.99
C ALA A 130 -11.14 21.31 18.35
N GLU A 131 -10.15 22.11 18.75
CA GLU A 131 -10.21 22.98 19.93
C GLU A 131 -11.39 23.96 19.86
N PHE A 132 -11.55 24.65 18.73
CA PHE A 132 -12.66 25.57 18.50
C PHE A 132 -14.02 24.87 18.59
N TYR A 133 -14.19 23.71 17.93
CA TYR A 133 -15.45 22.98 17.96
C TYR A 133 -15.75 22.36 19.34
N ALA A 134 -14.74 21.90 20.09
CA ALA A 134 -14.91 21.39 21.45
C ALA A 134 -15.32 22.51 22.44
N SER A 135 -14.67 23.68 22.37
CA SER A 135 -15.06 24.88 23.12
C SER A 135 -16.49 25.32 22.75
N ALA A 136 -16.84 25.34 21.46
CA ALA A 136 -18.20 25.64 21.01
C ALA A 136 -19.25 24.62 21.52
N PHE A 137 -18.88 23.34 21.67
CA PHE A 137 -19.75 22.31 22.26
C PHE A 137 -19.92 22.50 23.77
N ALA A 138 -18.85 22.81 24.50
CA ALA A 138 -18.88 22.91 25.96
C ALA A 138 -19.49 24.24 26.44
N GLU A 139 -19.07 25.37 25.85
CA GLU A 139 -19.29 26.71 26.40
C GLU A 139 -20.43 27.48 25.74
N SER A 140 -20.72 27.22 24.45
CA SER A 140 -21.67 28.08 23.71
C SER A 140 -23.15 27.76 24.04
N PRO A 141 -24.05 28.75 23.98
CA PRO A 141 -25.49 28.52 24.05
C PRO A 141 -26.02 27.70 22.87
N GLU A 142 -25.54 27.94 21.64
CA GLU A 142 -25.91 27.12 20.46
C GLU A 142 -25.56 25.64 20.64
N GLY A 143 -24.48 25.35 21.37
CA GLY A 143 -24.06 23.98 21.69
C GLY A 143 -25.05 23.19 22.55
N GLN A 144 -26.09 23.81 23.11
CA GLN A 144 -27.04 23.10 23.98
C GLN A 144 -27.72 21.94 23.25
N THR A 145 -28.22 22.14 22.04
CA THR A 145 -28.86 21.07 21.24
C THR A 145 -27.88 19.94 20.90
N ALA A 146 -26.58 20.23 20.79
CA ALA A 146 -25.54 19.22 20.61
C ALA A 146 -25.28 18.42 21.90
N ARG A 147 -25.28 19.08 23.07
CA ARG A 147 -25.19 18.44 24.40
C ARG A 147 -26.41 17.56 24.66
N ASP A 148 -27.61 18.06 24.40
CA ASP A 148 -28.87 17.34 24.55
C ASP A 148 -28.92 16.10 23.64
N PHE A 149 -28.45 16.22 22.39
CA PHE A 149 -28.36 15.10 21.45
C PHE A 149 -27.42 13.99 21.95
N LEU A 150 -26.24 14.33 22.48
CA LEU A 150 -25.33 13.32 23.06
C LEU A 150 -25.90 12.68 24.33
N LEU A 151 -26.53 13.48 25.20
CA LEU A 151 -27.14 12.98 26.43
C LEU A 151 -28.29 12.00 26.13
N ALA A 152 -29.15 12.32 25.15
CA ALA A 152 -30.20 11.44 24.65
C ALA A 152 -29.65 10.15 23.97
N LYS A 153 -28.37 10.14 23.60
CA LYS A 153 -27.65 8.96 23.07
C LYS A 153 -26.72 8.29 24.11
N GLY A 154 -26.84 8.64 25.39
CA GLY A 154 -26.16 7.96 26.50
C GLY A 154 -24.71 8.42 26.75
N PHE A 155 -24.37 9.65 26.39
CA PHE A 155 -23.03 10.22 26.59
C PHE A 155 -23.07 11.51 27.41
N GLY A 156 -22.27 11.57 28.47
CA GLY A 156 -22.08 12.74 29.31
C GLY A 156 -21.06 13.74 28.75
N LEU A 157 -20.83 14.83 29.49
CA LEU A 157 -19.81 15.84 29.13
C LEU A 157 -18.38 15.27 29.23
N ASP A 158 -18.11 14.40 30.19
CA ASP A 158 -16.80 13.75 30.34
C ASP A 158 -16.53 12.76 29.20
N ASP A 159 -17.56 12.07 28.70
CA ASP A 159 -17.48 11.24 27.49
C ASP A 159 -17.19 12.12 26.26
N ALA A 160 -17.95 13.20 26.09
CA ALA A 160 -17.72 14.16 25.02
C ALA A 160 -16.29 14.73 25.04
N ALA A 161 -15.76 15.03 26.23
CA ALA A 161 -14.38 15.47 26.42
C ALA A 161 -13.35 14.38 26.07
N ARG A 162 -13.56 13.12 26.50
CA ARG A 162 -12.68 11.97 26.20
C ARG A 162 -12.50 11.76 24.70
N PHE A 163 -13.56 11.91 23.91
CA PHE A 163 -13.53 11.77 22.45
C PHE A 163 -13.34 13.10 21.70
N GLN A 164 -13.16 14.22 22.43
CA GLN A 164 -13.11 15.60 21.93
C GLN A 164 -14.23 15.93 20.93
N VAL A 165 -15.47 15.54 21.27
CA VAL A 165 -16.66 15.86 20.48
C VAL A 165 -16.90 17.37 20.49
N GLY A 166 -17.19 17.91 19.32
CA GLY A 166 -17.38 19.34 19.10
C GLY A 166 -18.74 19.68 18.47
N TYR A 167 -18.98 20.98 18.30
CA TYR A 167 -20.17 21.54 17.67
C TYR A 167 -19.78 22.65 16.69
N ALA A 168 -20.30 22.60 15.46
CA ALA A 168 -20.13 23.67 14.48
C ALA A 168 -21.30 24.66 14.58
N PRO A 169 -21.06 25.96 14.89
CA PRO A 169 -22.10 26.98 14.93
C PRO A 169 -22.91 27.09 13.63
N GLN A 170 -24.17 27.51 13.72
CA GLN A 170 -25.05 27.62 12.56
C GLN A 170 -24.62 28.72 11.58
N SER A 171 -23.99 29.79 12.08
CA SER A 171 -23.60 30.99 11.31
C SER A 171 -22.72 30.70 10.09
N GLY A 172 -21.92 29.63 10.11
CA GLY A 172 -21.23 29.12 8.92
C GLY A 172 -20.04 29.95 8.42
N GLU A 173 -19.49 30.83 9.26
CA GLU A 173 -18.22 31.55 9.04
C GLU A 173 -17.34 31.59 10.29
N ALA A 174 -17.80 31.00 11.41
CA ALA A 174 -17.20 31.16 12.72
C ALA A 174 -15.83 30.47 12.81
N LEU A 175 -15.68 29.26 12.26
CA LEU A 175 -14.38 28.60 12.19
C LEU A 175 -13.43 29.34 11.25
N THR A 176 -13.90 29.72 10.05
CA THR A 176 -13.08 30.45 9.06
C THR A 176 -12.54 31.75 9.67
N ARG A 177 -13.37 32.47 10.45
CA ARG A 177 -12.97 33.70 11.17
C ARG A 177 -11.97 33.40 12.29
N HIS A 178 -12.19 32.35 13.08
CA HIS A 178 -11.29 31.93 14.16
C HIS A 178 -9.91 31.52 13.62
N LEU A 179 -9.84 30.74 12.54
CA LEU A 179 -8.58 30.29 11.96
C LEU A 179 -7.84 31.42 11.22
N ARG A 180 -8.54 32.33 10.54
CA ARG A 180 -7.90 33.56 10.02
C ARG A 180 -7.26 34.41 11.13
N ALA A 181 -7.85 34.43 12.32
CA ALA A 181 -7.26 35.09 13.50
C ALA A 181 -6.07 34.33 14.12
N LYS A 182 -5.88 33.05 13.76
CA LYS A 182 -4.64 32.25 13.99
C LYS A 182 -3.71 32.26 12.76
N GLU A 183 -3.87 33.24 11.87
CA GLU A 183 -3.03 33.49 10.69
C GLU A 183 -3.03 32.37 9.63
N PHE A 184 -4.03 31.47 9.63
CA PHE A 184 -4.18 30.46 8.56
C PHE A 184 -4.67 31.12 7.27
N THR A 185 -4.07 30.76 6.14
CA THR A 185 -4.43 31.37 4.84
C THR A 185 -5.72 30.80 4.26
N ASP A 186 -6.42 31.60 3.43
CA ASP A 186 -7.65 31.17 2.76
C ASP A 186 -7.48 29.87 1.94
N ASP A 187 -6.31 29.67 1.35
CA ASP A 187 -6.02 28.44 0.62
C ASP A 187 -5.74 27.27 1.55
N GLU A 188 -4.99 27.45 2.66
CA GLU A 188 -4.86 26.40 3.70
C GLU A 188 -6.23 25.89 4.15
N LEU A 189 -7.17 26.78 4.47
CA LEU A 189 -8.50 26.39 4.98
C LEU A 189 -9.35 25.64 3.95
N VAL A 190 -9.20 25.99 2.67
CA VAL A 190 -9.93 25.34 1.57
C VAL A 190 -9.29 24.00 1.18
N ILE A 191 -7.95 23.92 1.19
CA ILE A 191 -7.17 22.69 0.96
C ILE A 191 -7.34 21.70 2.11
N ALA A 192 -7.48 22.19 3.35
CA ALA A 192 -7.80 21.39 4.53
C ALA A 192 -9.23 20.83 4.49
N GLY A 193 -10.10 21.32 3.59
CA GLY A 193 -11.50 20.93 3.60
C GLY A 193 -12.28 21.42 4.82
N LEU A 194 -11.77 22.44 5.53
CA LEU A 194 -12.44 23.12 6.64
C LEU A 194 -13.38 24.22 6.14
N SER A 195 -12.96 24.92 5.08
CA SER A 195 -13.75 25.96 4.40
C SER A 195 -14.08 25.59 2.95
N GLY A 196 -15.12 26.20 2.40
CA GLY A 196 -15.43 26.25 0.97
C GLY A 196 -15.34 27.69 0.44
N ARG A 197 -15.17 27.86 -0.88
CA ARG A 197 -15.22 29.18 -1.54
C ARG A 197 -16.60 29.44 -2.15
N SER A 198 -17.05 30.68 -2.12
CA SER A 198 -18.28 31.17 -2.77
C SER A 198 -18.05 32.56 -3.38
N SER A 199 -19.00 33.04 -4.17
CA SER A 199 -18.99 34.43 -4.69
C SER A 199 -19.10 35.51 -3.62
N ARG A 200 -19.43 35.16 -2.36
CA ARG A 200 -19.46 36.08 -1.21
C ARG A 200 -18.25 35.95 -0.28
N GLY A 201 -17.30 35.06 -0.58
CA GLY A 201 -16.14 34.76 0.26
C GLY A 201 -16.06 33.29 0.68
N LEU A 202 -15.19 33.01 1.66
CA LEU A 202 -15.09 31.68 2.29
C LEU A 202 -16.26 31.42 3.24
N TYR A 203 -16.55 30.15 3.47
CA TYR A 203 -17.54 29.69 4.45
C TYR A 203 -17.15 28.36 5.08
N ASP A 204 -17.65 28.07 6.28
CA ASP A 204 -17.40 26.81 7.00
C ASP A 204 -18.14 25.63 6.33
N ARG A 205 -17.43 24.50 6.12
CA ARG A 205 -18.01 23.29 5.52
C ARG A 205 -19.04 22.62 6.43
N PHE A 206 -18.81 22.65 7.74
CA PHE A 206 -19.70 22.10 8.76
C PHE A 206 -20.42 23.25 9.47
N ARG A 207 -21.74 23.09 9.71
CA ARG A 207 -22.62 24.09 10.34
C ARG A 207 -23.79 23.38 11.01
N GLY A 208 -24.20 23.79 12.22
CA GLY A 208 -25.35 23.20 12.92
C GLY A 208 -25.22 21.69 13.18
N ARG A 209 -24.01 21.20 13.51
CA ARG A 209 -23.72 19.77 13.61
C ARG A 209 -22.84 19.43 14.80
N VAL A 210 -23.04 18.22 15.35
CA VAL A 210 -22.10 17.56 16.27
C VAL A 210 -20.96 16.99 15.44
N LEU A 211 -19.71 17.15 15.86
CA LEU A 211 -18.52 16.67 15.16
C LEU A 211 -17.65 15.76 16.01
N TRP A 212 -17.15 14.70 15.40
CA TRP A 212 -16.09 13.84 15.93
C TRP A 212 -14.79 14.12 15.16
N PRO A 213 -13.68 14.48 15.83
CA PRO A 213 -12.38 14.61 15.18
C PRO A 213 -11.88 13.24 14.73
N ILE A 214 -11.57 13.12 13.44
CA ILE A 214 -10.99 11.91 12.86
C ILE A 214 -9.47 12.07 12.86
N ARG A 215 -8.79 11.10 13.47
CA ARG A 215 -7.34 11.07 13.65
C ARG A 215 -6.70 10.03 12.75
N ASP A 216 -5.42 10.22 12.47
CA ASP A 216 -4.57 9.19 11.88
C ASP A 216 -3.86 8.35 12.96
N ILE A 217 -2.91 7.50 12.54
CA ILE A 217 -2.25 6.54 13.44
C ILE A 217 -1.25 7.19 14.42
N THR A 218 -0.74 8.41 14.15
CA THR A 218 0.03 9.16 15.15
C THR A 218 -0.90 9.72 16.23
N GLY A 219 -2.10 10.16 15.84
CA GLY A 219 -3.12 10.75 16.71
C GLY A 219 -3.49 12.19 16.31
N ASP A 220 -2.91 12.66 15.21
CA ASP A 220 -3.12 13.99 14.67
C ASP A 220 -4.51 14.10 14.06
N THR A 221 -5.25 15.18 14.36
CA THR A 221 -6.55 15.42 13.73
C THR A 221 -6.34 15.70 12.24
N VAL A 222 -6.90 14.86 11.38
CA VAL A 222 -6.80 14.96 9.92
C VAL A 222 -8.13 15.28 9.23
N GLY A 223 -9.25 15.09 9.93
CA GLY A 223 -10.58 15.41 9.41
C GLY A 223 -11.65 15.40 10.50
N PHE A 224 -12.91 15.49 10.09
CA PHE A 224 -14.07 15.44 10.98
C PHE A 224 -15.21 14.63 10.34
N GLY A 225 -15.98 13.93 11.18
CA GLY A 225 -17.31 13.41 10.83
C GLY A 225 -18.38 14.22 11.55
N ALA A 226 -19.45 14.63 10.86
CA ALA A 226 -20.42 15.60 11.35
C ALA A 226 -21.88 15.13 11.22
N ARG A 227 -22.57 14.96 12.35
CA ARG A 227 -23.97 14.51 12.46
C ARG A 227 -24.95 15.69 12.39
N ARG A 228 -25.94 15.59 11.51
CA ARG A 228 -27.12 16.49 11.47
C ARG A 228 -27.92 16.38 12.77
N ILE A 229 -28.23 17.51 13.39
CA ILE A 229 -29.11 17.63 14.56
C ILE A 229 -30.28 18.62 14.40
N PHE A 230 -30.29 19.44 13.34
CA PHE A 230 -31.40 20.35 13.03
C PHE A 230 -32.15 19.92 11.75
N GLU A 231 -33.46 20.15 11.71
CA GLU A 231 -34.32 19.76 10.58
C GLU A 231 -34.16 20.70 9.37
N ASP A 232 -33.86 21.98 9.59
CA ASP A 232 -33.65 23.00 8.56
C ASP A 232 -32.23 22.99 7.95
N ASP A 233 -31.35 22.07 8.36
CA ASP A 233 -30.02 21.91 7.77
C ASP A 233 -30.10 21.66 6.25
N ARG A 234 -29.55 22.63 5.49
CA ARG A 234 -29.44 22.61 4.03
C ARG A 234 -28.86 21.31 3.46
N ILE A 235 -27.99 20.62 4.20
CA ILE A 235 -27.42 19.33 3.80
C ILE A 235 -28.24 18.22 4.48
N GLN A 236 -29.18 17.62 3.75
CA GLN A 236 -30.12 16.67 4.35
C GLN A 236 -29.47 15.35 4.85
N ALA A 237 -28.23 15.04 4.46
CA ALA A 237 -27.52 13.81 4.85
C ALA A 237 -27.28 13.67 6.38
N LYS A 238 -27.62 12.50 6.93
CA LYS A 238 -27.45 12.09 8.36
C LYS A 238 -26.04 12.41 8.87
N TYR A 239 -25.02 11.97 8.14
CA TYR A 239 -23.61 12.27 8.39
C TYR A 239 -22.97 12.99 7.18
N LEU A 240 -22.00 13.85 7.46
CA LEU A 240 -21.14 14.52 6.49
C LEU A 240 -19.71 14.47 7.01
N ASN A 241 -18.77 13.93 6.22
CA ASN A 241 -17.36 13.84 6.61
C ASN A 241 -16.52 14.78 5.73
N THR A 242 -15.30 15.11 6.17
CA THR A 242 -14.34 15.88 5.34
C THR A 242 -14.22 15.27 3.93
N SER A 243 -14.06 16.14 2.94
CA SER A 243 -13.70 15.73 1.57
C SER A 243 -12.32 15.06 1.55
N GLU A 244 -11.93 14.39 0.47
CA GLU A 244 -10.53 13.95 0.33
C GLU A 244 -9.58 15.16 0.34
N THR A 245 -8.48 15.08 1.09
CA THR A 245 -7.48 16.16 1.22
C THR A 245 -6.05 15.58 1.18
N PRO A 246 -4.99 16.42 1.17
CA PRO A 246 -3.61 15.91 1.30
C PRO A 246 -3.33 15.14 2.59
N ILE A 247 -4.14 15.31 3.64
CA ILE A 247 -3.96 14.67 4.96
C ILE A 247 -5.05 13.64 5.30
N TYR A 248 -6.20 13.68 4.60
CA TYR A 248 -7.37 12.86 4.88
C TYR A 248 -7.78 12.02 3.66
N ARG A 249 -7.85 10.70 3.84
CA ARG A 249 -8.34 9.75 2.83
C ARG A 249 -9.29 8.74 3.45
N LYS A 250 -10.55 8.69 3.00
CA LYS A 250 -11.59 7.83 3.59
C LYS A 250 -11.24 6.34 3.54
N THR A 251 -10.51 5.90 2.52
CA THR A 251 -10.16 4.49 2.30
C THR A 251 -9.09 3.94 3.26
N SER A 252 -8.45 4.81 4.06
CA SER A 252 -7.39 4.41 4.99
C SER A 252 -7.60 4.87 6.43
N VAL A 253 -8.52 5.80 6.73
CA VAL A 253 -8.77 6.28 8.10
C VAL A 253 -9.87 5.49 8.80
N LEU A 254 -9.61 5.13 10.05
CA LEU A 254 -10.56 4.48 10.96
C LEU A 254 -10.72 5.34 12.21
N TYR A 255 -11.95 5.70 12.56
CA TYR A 255 -12.24 6.49 13.75
C TYR A 255 -11.99 5.66 15.02
N GLY A 256 -11.39 6.28 16.05
CA GLY A 256 -11.01 5.63 17.31
C GLY A 256 -9.69 4.84 17.26
N LEU A 257 -9.03 4.74 16.10
CA LEU A 257 -7.81 3.95 15.93
C LEU A 257 -6.64 4.49 16.77
N ASP A 258 -6.59 5.80 16.98
CA ASP A 258 -5.62 6.48 17.83
C ASP A 258 -5.68 5.99 19.30
N LEU A 259 -6.90 5.72 19.80
CA LEU A 259 -7.16 5.11 21.10
C LEU A 259 -6.91 3.59 21.06
N ALA A 260 -7.48 2.92 20.05
CA ALA A 260 -7.54 1.46 19.98
C ALA A 260 -6.21 0.78 19.60
N LYS A 261 -5.27 1.47 18.93
CA LYS A 261 -4.03 0.88 18.38
C LYS A 261 -3.20 0.09 19.40
N LYS A 262 -3.16 0.55 20.67
CA LYS A 262 -2.42 -0.14 21.73
C LYS A 262 -3.20 -1.38 22.24
N PRO A 263 -4.45 -1.26 22.73
CA PRO A 263 -5.28 -2.42 23.07
C PRO A 263 -5.37 -3.46 21.95
N MET A 264 -5.48 -3.04 20.68
CA MET A 264 -5.50 -3.94 19.54
C MET A 264 -4.23 -4.77 19.42
N ALA A 265 -3.06 -4.15 19.61
CA ALA A 265 -1.77 -4.86 19.55
C ALA A 265 -1.55 -5.79 20.76
N GLU A 266 -2.10 -5.44 21.93
CA GLU A 266 -1.94 -6.20 23.18
C GLU A 266 -2.93 -7.36 23.30
N GLN A 267 -4.23 -7.12 23.06
CA GLN A 267 -5.28 -8.15 23.03
C GLN A 267 -5.27 -8.99 21.75
N ARG A 268 -4.66 -8.47 20.66
CA ARG A 268 -4.71 -9.03 19.30
C ARG A 268 -6.13 -9.26 18.80
N ARG A 269 -7.00 -8.33 19.19
CA ARG A 269 -8.41 -8.20 18.81
C ARG A 269 -8.65 -6.85 18.17
N ALA A 270 -9.51 -6.79 17.16
CA ALA A 270 -10.05 -5.56 16.61
C ALA A 270 -11.57 -5.69 16.47
N VAL A 271 -12.31 -4.66 16.84
CA VAL A 271 -13.77 -4.60 16.67
C VAL A 271 -14.09 -3.50 15.66
N VAL A 272 -14.78 -3.83 14.57
CA VAL A 272 -15.18 -2.90 13.51
C VAL A 272 -16.68 -2.67 13.61
N VAL A 273 -17.06 -1.41 13.85
CA VAL A 273 -18.45 -0.96 14.01
C VAL A 273 -18.84 0.09 12.96
N GLU A 274 -20.13 0.40 12.84
CA GLU A 274 -20.63 1.23 11.74
C GLU A 274 -20.41 2.74 11.95
N GLY A 275 -20.57 3.26 13.18
CA GLY A 275 -20.59 4.70 13.46
C GLY A 275 -19.75 5.20 14.64
N TYR A 276 -19.61 6.53 14.70
CA TYR A 276 -18.84 7.25 15.72
C TYR A 276 -19.34 7.03 17.15
N THR A 277 -20.67 6.99 17.32
CA THR A 277 -21.36 6.70 18.59
C THR A 277 -21.06 5.31 19.11
N ASP A 278 -20.77 4.37 18.22
CA ASP A 278 -20.76 2.95 18.54
C ASP A 278 -19.35 2.56 18.99
N VAL A 279 -18.34 3.22 18.40
CA VAL A 279 -16.97 3.30 18.95
C VAL A 279 -17.00 3.90 20.35
N MET A 280 -17.70 5.02 20.58
CA MET A 280 -17.81 5.60 21.93
C MET A 280 -18.46 4.61 22.92
N ALA A 281 -19.56 3.97 22.53
CA ALA A 281 -20.27 3.00 23.37
C ALA A 281 -19.37 1.81 23.73
N CYS A 282 -18.71 1.20 22.74
CA CYS A 282 -17.73 0.13 22.95
C CYS A 282 -16.58 0.55 23.88
N HIS A 283 -15.95 1.71 23.63
CA HIS A 283 -14.82 2.21 24.43
C HIS A 283 -15.18 2.61 25.87
N LEU A 284 -16.45 2.93 26.13
CA LEU A 284 -16.98 3.15 27.48
C LEU A 284 -17.33 1.81 28.16
N ALA A 285 -17.90 0.86 27.41
CA ALA A 285 -18.09 -0.51 27.86
C ALA A 285 -16.78 -1.30 28.08
N GLY A 286 -15.61 -0.74 27.76
CA GLY A 286 -14.32 -1.41 27.90
C GLY A 286 -13.91 -2.29 26.72
N VAL A 287 -14.68 -2.27 25.63
CA VAL A 287 -14.28 -2.78 24.31
C VAL A 287 -13.45 -1.67 23.62
N ASP A 288 -12.29 -1.41 24.20
CA ASP A 288 -11.28 -0.42 23.78
C ASP A 288 -10.59 -0.75 22.44
N THR A 289 -10.86 -1.93 21.87
CA THR A 289 -10.40 -2.38 20.55
C THR A 289 -11.35 -1.98 19.41
N ALA A 290 -12.37 -1.15 19.67
CA ALA A 290 -13.36 -0.74 18.67
C ALA A 290 -12.93 0.46 17.80
N VAL A 291 -13.28 0.38 16.51
CA VAL A 291 -13.06 1.41 15.47
C VAL A 291 -14.19 1.41 14.43
N ALA A 292 -14.40 2.55 13.76
CA ALA A 292 -15.43 2.68 12.69
C ALA A 292 -14.85 3.23 11.38
N THR A 293 -15.51 2.92 10.27
CA THR A 293 -15.15 3.47 8.95
C THR A 293 -15.71 4.88 8.75
N CYS A 294 -14.93 5.78 8.16
CA CYS A 294 -15.31 7.18 8.06
C CYS A 294 -16.21 7.48 6.85
N GLY A 295 -17.39 6.84 6.80
CA GLY A 295 -18.39 7.04 5.75
C GLY A 295 -17.99 6.43 4.40
N THR A 296 -17.47 5.20 4.45
CA THR A 296 -17.10 4.36 3.30
C THR A 296 -17.27 2.89 3.68
N ALA A 297 -17.40 1.98 2.72
CA ALA A 297 -17.32 0.55 3.02
C ALA A 297 -15.93 0.18 3.57
N PHE A 298 -15.88 -0.81 4.48
CA PHE A 298 -14.62 -1.41 4.94
C PHE A 298 -13.91 -2.13 3.78
N GLY A 299 -12.59 -1.99 3.66
CA GLY A 299 -11.86 -2.36 2.44
C GLY A 299 -10.41 -2.75 2.66
N VAL A 300 -9.72 -3.10 1.57
CA VAL A 300 -8.41 -3.76 1.57
C VAL A 300 -7.32 -2.95 2.29
N ASP A 301 -7.36 -1.61 2.23
CA ASP A 301 -6.35 -0.78 2.92
C ASP A 301 -6.58 -0.71 4.44
N HIS A 302 -7.84 -0.77 4.91
CA HIS A 302 -8.14 -0.98 6.32
C HIS A 302 -7.64 -2.36 6.82
N ILE A 303 -7.75 -3.41 5.98
CA ILE A 303 -7.23 -4.76 6.31
C ILE A 303 -5.70 -4.73 6.47
N LYS A 304 -4.97 -4.08 5.55
CA LYS A 304 -3.51 -3.90 5.65
C LYS A 304 -3.12 -3.18 6.94
N MET A 305 -3.85 -2.11 7.29
CA MET A 305 -3.59 -1.31 8.49
C MET A 305 -3.82 -2.11 9.77
N LEU A 306 -4.98 -2.77 9.92
CA LEU A 306 -5.29 -3.56 11.12
C LEU A 306 -4.32 -4.73 11.28
N ARG A 307 -3.94 -5.46 10.21
CA ARG A 307 -2.92 -6.52 10.28
C ARG A 307 -1.60 -6.06 10.88
N ARG A 308 -1.11 -4.88 10.47
CA ARG A 308 0.15 -4.29 10.93
C ARG A 308 0.09 -3.97 12.44
N ILE A 309 -1.08 -3.63 12.96
CA ILE A 309 -1.31 -3.35 14.38
C ILE A 309 -1.47 -4.65 15.19
N LEU A 310 -2.31 -5.58 14.70
CA LEU A 310 -2.64 -6.87 15.34
C LEU A 310 -1.47 -7.86 15.39
N ARG A 311 -0.39 -7.62 14.64
CA ARG A 311 0.74 -8.54 14.44
C ARG A 311 0.23 -9.92 14.01
N ASP A 312 -0.36 -9.96 12.82
CA ASP A 312 -0.74 -11.21 12.13
C ASP A 312 0.53 -11.94 11.66
N GLU A 313 1.29 -12.49 12.60
CA GLU A 313 2.54 -13.24 12.39
C GLU A 313 2.32 -14.75 12.60
N ALA A 314 3.02 -15.57 11.81
CA ALA A 314 2.87 -17.03 11.87
C ALA A 314 3.63 -17.63 13.07
N GLY A 315 2.90 -18.02 14.12
CA GLY A 315 3.43 -18.62 15.34
C GLY A 315 2.84 -18.01 16.63
N LEU A 316 2.16 -16.86 16.52
CA LEU A 316 1.25 -16.37 17.53
C LEU A 316 -0.11 -17.07 17.43
N SER A 317 -1.00 -16.85 18.41
CA SER A 317 -2.43 -17.18 18.27
C SER A 317 -3.04 -16.45 17.05
N PRO A 318 -4.15 -16.95 16.47
CA PRO A 318 -4.91 -16.15 15.50
C PRO A 318 -5.33 -14.82 16.13
N ALA A 319 -5.28 -13.73 15.36
CA ALA A 319 -5.95 -12.49 15.75
C ALA A 319 -7.48 -12.66 15.63
N ARG A 320 -8.27 -11.92 16.42
CA ARG A 320 -9.75 -11.97 16.38
C ARG A 320 -10.28 -10.64 15.85
N VAL A 321 -10.79 -10.62 14.62
CA VAL A 321 -11.37 -9.43 13.99
C VAL A 321 -12.87 -9.57 13.97
N ILE A 322 -13.58 -8.75 14.73
CA ILE A 322 -15.03 -8.85 14.93
C ILE A 322 -15.70 -7.70 14.19
N PHE A 323 -16.69 -7.99 13.37
CA PHE A 323 -17.50 -7.00 12.66
C PHE A 323 -18.89 -6.98 13.28
N THR A 324 -19.34 -5.83 13.79
CA THR A 324 -20.76 -5.62 14.13
C THR A 324 -21.51 -5.15 12.89
N PHE A 325 -22.74 -5.61 12.71
CA PHE A 325 -23.66 -5.07 11.70
C PHE A 325 -25.00 -4.70 12.34
N ASP A 326 -25.65 -3.64 11.86
CA ASP A 326 -26.96 -3.15 12.29
C ASP A 326 -28.12 -4.07 11.79
N GLY A 327 -27.93 -5.39 11.83
CA GLY A 327 -28.84 -6.44 11.33
C GLY A 327 -29.02 -6.49 9.80
N ASP A 328 -28.62 -5.44 9.10
CA ASP A 328 -28.89 -5.16 7.69
C ASP A 328 -28.23 -6.16 6.70
N ALA A 329 -28.87 -6.36 5.54
CA ALA A 329 -28.45 -7.32 4.51
C ALA A 329 -27.45 -6.73 3.48
N ALA A 330 -27.02 -5.48 3.63
CA ALA A 330 -26.08 -4.77 2.76
C ALA A 330 -24.65 -4.76 3.34
N GLY A 331 -24.48 -4.40 4.62
CA GLY A 331 -23.22 -4.46 5.36
C GLY A 331 -22.64 -5.88 5.38
N GLN A 332 -23.50 -6.87 5.68
CA GLN A 332 -23.15 -8.29 5.56
C GLN A 332 -22.61 -8.66 4.17
N LYS A 333 -23.26 -8.19 3.08
CA LYS A 333 -22.84 -8.46 1.69
C LYS A 333 -21.55 -7.73 1.32
N ALA A 334 -21.36 -6.50 1.79
CA ALA A 334 -20.16 -5.69 1.56
C ALA A 334 -18.94 -6.33 2.21
N ALA A 335 -19.06 -6.72 3.49
CA ALA A 335 -18.00 -7.44 4.20
C ALA A 335 -17.71 -8.80 3.53
N MET A 336 -18.75 -9.60 3.25
CA MET A 336 -18.64 -10.87 2.49
C MET A 336 -18.13 -10.74 1.05
N ARG A 337 -17.96 -9.53 0.52
CA ARG A 337 -17.20 -9.27 -0.72
C ARG A 337 -15.72 -9.11 -0.41
N ALA A 338 -15.35 -8.24 0.54
CA ALA A 338 -13.96 -7.99 0.93
C ALA A 338 -13.23 -9.28 1.39
N PHE A 339 -13.91 -10.15 2.15
CA PHE A 339 -13.31 -11.40 2.64
C PHE A 339 -13.02 -12.46 1.56
N ARG A 340 -13.50 -12.30 0.32
CA ARG A 340 -13.21 -13.25 -0.78
C ARG A 340 -11.79 -13.12 -1.30
N GLU A 341 -11.17 -11.97 -1.10
CA GLU A 341 -9.84 -11.64 -1.62
C GLU A 341 -8.73 -12.14 -0.68
N ASP A 342 -8.98 -12.23 0.63
CA ASP A 342 -8.01 -12.73 1.62
C ASP A 342 -8.56 -13.81 2.56
N GLN A 343 -8.04 -15.03 2.39
CA GLN A 343 -8.41 -16.21 3.17
C GLN A 343 -7.94 -16.19 4.62
N ARG A 344 -6.74 -15.66 4.88
CA ARG A 344 -6.13 -15.64 6.22
C ARG A 344 -6.80 -14.60 7.11
N TRP A 345 -7.29 -13.52 6.50
CA TRP A 345 -8.17 -12.56 7.16
C TRP A 345 -9.57 -13.14 7.39
N ALA A 346 -10.14 -13.85 6.40
CA ALA A 346 -11.46 -14.47 6.52
C ALA A 346 -11.54 -15.55 7.63
N SER A 347 -10.48 -16.32 7.88
CA SER A 347 -10.42 -17.28 9.01
C SER A 347 -10.13 -16.65 10.37
N GLN A 348 -9.70 -15.37 10.40
CA GLN A 348 -9.57 -14.54 11.60
C GLN A 348 -10.77 -13.61 11.82
N SER A 349 -11.73 -13.61 10.88
CA SER A 349 -12.92 -12.75 10.91
C SER A 349 -14.10 -13.43 11.61
N TYR A 350 -14.80 -12.64 12.41
CA TYR A 350 -15.96 -12.99 13.21
C TYR A 350 -17.04 -11.94 13.01
N VAL A 351 -18.30 -12.31 13.24
CA VAL A 351 -19.46 -11.44 13.06
C VAL A 351 -20.27 -11.44 14.35
N ALA A 352 -20.57 -10.23 14.82
CA ALA A 352 -21.47 -9.97 15.93
C ALA A 352 -22.74 -9.30 15.37
N VAL A 353 -23.92 -9.77 15.76
CA VAL A 353 -25.21 -9.15 15.40
C VAL A 353 -26.06 -9.09 16.65
N ALA A 354 -26.52 -7.90 17.00
CA ALA A 354 -27.35 -7.69 18.17
C ALA A 354 -28.74 -8.33 18.02
N PRO A 355 -29.39 -8.71 19.13
CA PRO A 355 -30.83 -8.92 19.16
C PRO A 355 -31.57 -7.75 18.49
N ALA A 356 -32.63 -8.06 17.74
CA ALA A 356 -33.47 -7.10 17.02
C ALA A 356 -32.75 -6.13 16.04
N GLY A 357 -31.46 -6.31 15.75
CA GLY A 357 -30.70 -5.44 14.84
C GLY A 357 -30.26 -4.10 15.46
N GLN A 358 -30.14 -4.03 16.78
CA GLN A 358 -29.62 -2.83 17.48
C GLN A 358 -28.14 -2.54 17.16
N ASP A 359 -27.76 -1.27 17.10
CA ASP A 359 -26.34 -0.88 17.08
C ASP A 359 -25.70 -1.00 18.49
N PRO A 360 -24.36 -1.04 18.64
CA PRO A 360 -23.70 -1.12 19.95
C PRO A 360 -24.00 0.04 20.90
N ASN A 361 -24.45 1.19 20.39
CA ASN A 361 -24.86 2.32 21.21
C ASN A 361 -26.32 2.17 21.71
N ASP A 362 -27.24 1.68 20.89
CA ASP A 362 -28.61 1.35 21.28
C ASP A 362 -28.66 0.17 22.26
N LEU A 363 -27.76 -0.82 22.14
CA LEU A 363 -27.55 -1.82 23.18
C LEU A 363 -27.10 -1.18 24.49
N ARG A 364 -26.07 -0.31 24.46
CA ARG A 364 -25.58 0.37 25.67
C ARG A 364 -26.65 1.23 26.33
N LEU A 365 -27.45 1.92 25.53
CA LEU A 365 -28.52 2.81 25.98
C LEU A 365 -29.71 2.04 26.60
N SER A 366 -29.96 0.79 26.18
CA SER A 366 -31.07 -0.03 26.66
C SER A 366 -30.71 -1.04 27.76
N GLY A 367 -29.46 -1.54 27.80
CA GLY A 367 -29.01 -2.55 28.77
C GLY A 367 -27.71 -2.26 29.51
N GLY A 368 -27.08 -1.10 29.29
CA GLY A 368 -25.81 -0.74 29.92
C GLY A 368 -24.59 -1.38 29.23
N ASP A 369 -23.44 -1.38 29.91
CA ASP A 369 -22.17 -1.78 29.29
C ASP A 369 -22.02 -3.29 29.05
N GLU A 370 -22.67 -4.16 29.84
CA GLU A 370 -22.44 -5.63 29.77
C GLU A 370 -22.95 -6.26 28.46
N PRO A 371 -24.17 -5.95 27.95
CA PRO A 371 -24.63 -6.49 26.65
C PRO A 371 -23.73 -6.13 25.47
N VAL A 372 -22.95 -5.05 25.55
CA VAL A 372 -21.94 -4.69 24.54
C VAL A 372 -20.71 -5.58 24.63
N ARG A 373 -20.34 -6.07 25.83
CA ARG A 373 -19.28 -7.07 26.03
C ARG A 373 -19.75 -8.43 25.52
N GLU A 374 -20.94 -8.85 25.94
CA GLU A 374 -21.55 -10.13 25.55
C GLU A 374 -21.66 -10.25 24.03
N LEU A 375 -22.20 -9.24 23.33
CA LEU A 375 -22.25 -9.16 21.86
C LEU A 375 -20.90 -9.47 21.18
N ILE A 376 -19.81 -8.96 21.76
CA ILE A 376 -18.47 -9.03 21.18
C ILE A 376 -17.76 -10.34 21.53
N GLU A 377 -18.04 -10.94 22.70
CA GLU A 377 -17.51 -12.27 23.02
C GLU A 377 -18.26 -13.39 22.30
N ASP A 378 -19.58 -13.29 22.16
CA ASP A 378 -20.43 -14.25 21.42
C ASP A 378 -20.29 -14.15 19.88
N ALA A 379 -19.44 -13.24 19.37
CA ALA A 379 -19.20 -13.06 17.95
C ALA A 379 -18.79 -14.37 17.25
N VAL A 380 -19.63 -14.83 16.32
CA VAL A 380 -19.50 -16.13 15.63
C VAL A 380 -18.51 -16.07 14.45
N PRO A 381 -17.85 -17.18 14.06
CA PRO A 381 -16.94 -17.17 12.90
C PRO A 381 -17.63 -16.74 11.61
N LEU A 382 -16.93 -15.95 10.79
CA LEU A 382 -17.47 -15.38 9.55
C LEU A 382 -18.04 -16.45 8.59
N PHE A 383 -17.33 -17.57 8.40
CA PHE A 383 -17.80 -18.65 7.52
C PHE A 383 -19.05 -19.33 8.07
N GLU A 384 -19.18 -19.47 9.40
CA GLU A 384 -20.40 -19.99 10.03
C GLU A 384 -21.57 -19.03 9.81
N PHE A 385 -21.38 -17.74 10.11
CA PHE A 385 -22.39 -16.71 9.87
C PHE A 385 -22.85 -16.70 8.41
N ALA A 386 -21.91 -16.65 7.47
CA ALA A 386 -22.20 -16.61 6.04
C ALA A 386 -23.00 -17.82 5.56
N ILE A 387 -22.69 -19.03 6.05
CA ILE A 387 -23.40 -20.24 5.65
C ILE A 387 -24.78 -20.30 6.34
N ARG A 388 -24.88 -19.97 7.64
CA ARG A 388 -26.17 -19.90 8.34
C ARG A 388 -27.14 -18.93 7.66
N SER A 389 -26.71 -17.70 7.38
CA SER A 389 -27.53 -16.71 6.65
C SER A 389 -27.85 -17.11 5.21
N THR A 390 -27.07 -18.02 4.60
CA THR A 390 -27.34 -18.58 3.27
C THR A 390 -28.36 -19.73 3.31
N ILE A 391 -28.40 -20.53 4.38
CA ILE A 391 -29.33 -21.67 4.52
C ILE A 391 -30.64 -21.32 5.26
N ALA A 392 -30.67 -20.23 6.03
CA ALA A 392 -31.84 -19.78 6.79
C ALA A 392 -33.14 -19.57 5.96
N PRO A 393 -33.12 -19.22 4.66
CA PRO A 393 -34.34 -19.10 3.86
C PRO A 393 -34.98 -20.42 3.40
N TYR A 394 -34.40 -21.58 3.73
CA TYR A 394 -34.87 -22.90 3.28
C TYR A 394 -35.50 -23.70 4.42
N ASP A 395 -36.61 -24.39 4.15
CA ASP A 395 -37.19 -25.36 5.08
C ASP A 395 -36.33 -26.63 5.10
N LEU A 396 -35.57 -26.81 6.19
CA LEU A 396 -34.65 -27.94 6.34
C LEU A 396 -35.34 -29.25 6.75
N ASP A 397 -36.66 -29.28 7.00
CA ASP A 397 -37.43 -30.51 7.15
C ASP A 397 -37.83 -31.11 5.78
N ARG A 398 -37.86 -30.28 4.72
CA ARG A 398 -38.16 -30.70 3.33
C ARG A 398 -36.92 -31.21 2.58
N ALA A 399 -37.07 -32.33 1.87
CA ALA A 399 -35.94 -33.04 1.26
C ALA A 399 -35.32 -32.28 0.07
N GLU A 400 -36.15 -31.64 -0.73
CA GLU A 400 -35.81 -30.83 -1.89
C GLU A 400 -35.08 -29.55 -1.47
N GLU A 401 -35.46 -29.00 -0.33
CA GLU A 401 -34.93 -27.75 0.21
C GLU A 401 -33.63 -27.97 0.96
N ARG A 402 -33.45 -29.07 1.71
CA ARG A 402 -32.12 -29.52 2.17
C ARG A 402 -31.10 -29.61 1.03
N VAL A 403 -31.50 -30.19 -0.12
CA VAL A 403 -30.64 -30.29 -1.31
C VAL A 403 -30.37 -28.92 -1.94
N SER A 404 -31.30 -27.99 -1.85
CA SER A 404 -31.16 -26.62 -2.36
C SER A 404 -30.24 -25.77 -1.45
N ALA A 405 -30.43 -25.83 -0.13
CA ALA A 405 -29.56 -25.24 0.88
C ALA A 405 -28.13 -25.78 0.79
N MET A 406 -27.95 -27.10 0.58
CA MET A 406 -26.62 -27.71 0.32
C MET A 406 -25.94 -27.07 -0.90
N ARG A 407 -26.68 -26.87 -2.01
CA ARG A 407 -26.17 -26.23 -3.23
C ARG A 407 -25.87 -24.74 -3.04
N ALA A 408 -26.62 -24.05 -2.19
CA ALA A 408 -26.38 -22.64 -1.84
C ALA A 408 -25.14 -22.47 -0.95
N ALA A 409 -24.92 -23.38 0.01
CA ALA A 409 -23.74 -23.39 0.89
C ALA A 409 -22.46 -23.88 0.20
N ALA A 410 -22.57 -24.79 -0.79
CA ALA A 410 -21.42 -25.42 -1.46
C ALA A 410 -20.39 -24.44 -2.06
N PRO A 411 -20.77 -23.31 -2.72
CA PRO A 411 -19.83 -22.27 -3.15
C PRO A 411 -19.03 -21.62 -2.01
N ILE A 412 -19.61 -21.46 -0.81
CA ILE A 412 -18.92 -20.88 0.35
C ILE A 412 -17.92 -21.90 0.90
N LEU A 413 -18.34 -23.15 1.08
CA LEU A 413 -17.48 -24.27 1.49
C LEU A 413 -16.33 -24.51 0.49
N ALA A 414 -16.58 -24.38 -0.81
CA ALA A 414 -15.58 -24.45 -1.86
C ALA A 414 -14.61 -23.24 -1.84
N GLY A 415 -15.07 -22.11 -1.30
CA GLY A 415 -14.27 -20.91 -1.09
C GLY A 415 -13.25 -21.03 0.04
N ILE A 416 -13.42 -21.97 0.98
CA ILE A 416 -12.45 -22.25 2.05
C ILE A 416 -11.27 -23.02 1.45
N ARG A 417 -10.13 -22.35 1.31
CA ARG A 417 -8.88 -22.91 0.76
C ARG A 417 -8.01 -23.59 1.82
N ASP A 418 -8.21 -23.28 3.10
CA ASP A 418 -7.53 -23.95 4.20
C ASP A 418 -7.91 -25.45 4.22
N PRO A 419 -6.92 -26.36 4.08
CA PRO A 419 -7.18 -27.79 3.95
C PRO A 419 -7.59 -28.47 5.26
N ALA A 420 -7.30 -27.88 6.42
CA ALA A 420 -7.68 -28.38 7.73
C ALA A 420 -9.04 -27.82 8.17
N LEU A 421 -9.32 -26.54 7.85
CA LEU A 421 -10.55 -25.87 8.25
C LEU A 421 -11.76 -26.29 7.38
N ARG A 422 -11.59 -26.54 6.08
CA ARG A 422 -12.71 -26.91 5.19
C ARG A 422 -13.40 -28.22 5.59
N PRO A 423 -12.71 -29.33 5.92
CA PRO A 423 -13.38 -30.56 6.39
C PRO A 423 -14.25 -30.36 7.64
N GLU A 424 -13.81 -29.51 8.57
CA GLU A 424 -14.57 -29.19 9.78
C GLU A 424 -15.89 -28.49 9.42
N TYR A 425 -15.84 -27.41 8.62
CA TYR A 425 -17.06 -26.75 8.14
C TYR A 425 -17.97 -27.66 7.31
N VAL A 426 -17.42 -28.55 6.48
CA VAL A 426 -18.23 -29.54 5.74
C VAL A 426 -18.97 -30.47 6.71
N ARG A 427 -18.34 -30.91 7.82
CA ARG A 427 -19.00 -31.71 8.86
C ARG A 427 -20.09 -30.92 9.59
N THR A 428 -19.79 -29.68 9.99
CA THR A 428 -20.74 -28.81 10.71
C THR A 428 -21.98 -28.50 9.86
N VAL A 429 -21.80 -28.16 8.58
CA VAL A 429 -22.91 -27.90 7.64
C VAL A 429 -23.70 -29.16 7.33
N ALA A 430 -23.04 -30.33 7.21
CA ALA A 430 -23.72 -31.61 7.09
C ALA A 430 -24.61 -31.92 8.31
N GLY A 431 -24.16 -31.54 9.51
CA GLY A 431 -24.96 -31.56 10.73
C GLY A 431 -26.19 -30.65 10.65
N TRP A 432 -26.01 -29.36 10.32
CA TRP A 432 -27.13 -28.41 10.19
C TRP A 432 -28.16 -28.82 9.15
N LEU A 433 -27.73 -29.43 8.04
CA LEU A 433 -28.61 -29.87 6.95
C LEU A 433 -29.22 -31.26 7.21
N GLY A 434 -28.78 -32.01 8.23
CA GLY A 434 -29.20 -33.41 8.43
C GLY A 434 -28.79 -34.34 7.27
N MET A 435 -27.61 -34.13 6.66
CA MET A 435 -27.15 -34.82 5.45
C MET A 435 -25.82 -35.56 5.67
N PRO A 436 -25.52 -36.63 4.91
CA PRO A 436 -24.21 -37.28 4.97
C PRO A 436 -23.06 -36.34 4.58
N VAL A 437 -21.96 -36.38 5.35
CA VAL A 437 -20.79 -35.50 5.22
C VAL A 437 -20.16 -35.63 3.83
N GLU A 438 -20.15 -36.85 3.29
CA GLU A 438 -19.59 -37.21 1.99
C GLU A 438 -20.38 -36.55 0.85
N ARG A 439 -21.69 -36.37 1.02
CA ARG A 439 -22.57 -35.73 0.03
C ARG A 439 -22.35 -34.22 -0.01
N VAL A 440 -22.27 -33.58 1.16
CA VAL A 440 -21.97 -32.13 1.28
C VAL A 440 -20.56 -31.83 0.77
N GLY A 441 -19.57 -32.64 1.16
CA GLY A 441 -18.19 -32.53 0.66
C GLY A 441 -18.07 -32.73 -0.85
N SER A 442 -18.85 -33.66 -1.43
CA SER A 442 -18.90 -33.89 -2.88
C SER A 442 -19.46 -32.69 -3.64
N GLU A 443 -20.52 -32.04 -3.14
CA GLU A 443 -21.10 -30.86 -3.78
C GLU A 443 -20.18 -29.63 -3.64
N ALA A 444 -19.53 -29.42 -2.49
CA ALA A 444 -18.51 -28.39 -2.33
C ALA A 444 -17.33 -28.61 -3.30
N ALA A 445 -16.85 -29.84 -3.44
CA ALA A 445 -15.80 -30.17 -4.41
C ALA A 445 -16.26 -29.99 -5.87
N ARG A 446 -17.55 -30.20 -6.17
CA ARG A 446 -18.15 -29.91 -7.48
C ARG A 446 -18.20 -28.40 -7.76
N ALA A 447 -18.69 -27.60 -6.80
CA ALA A 447 -18.79 -26.14 -6.91
C ALA A 447 -17.42 -25.48 -7.18
N GLY A 448 -16.37 -25.93 -6.48
CA GLY A 448 -15.00 -25.45 -6.68
C GLY A 448 -14.41 -25.73 -8.07
N ARG A 449 -14.82 -26.82 -8.73
CA ARG A 449 -14.41 -27.10 -10.12
C ARG A 449 -15.14 -26.20 -11.13
N SER A 450 -16.43 -25.93 -10.90
CA SER A 450 -17.22 -25.06 -11.79
C SER A 450 -16.83 -23.58 -11.73
N SER A 451 -16.26 -23.10 -10.62
CA SER A 451 -15.74 -21.72 -10.55
C SER A 451 -14.39 -21.58 -11.30
N GLN A 452 -13.47 -22.54 -11.14
CA GLN A 452 -12.19 -22.54 -11.86
C GLN A 452 -12.34 -22.69 -13.38
N GLY A 453 -13.33 -23.47 -13.85
CA GLY A 453 -13.60 -23.66 -15.29
C GLY A 453 -14.06 -22.41 -16.04
N ARG A 454 -14.25 -21.27 -15.37
CA ARG A 454 -14.76 -20.02 -15.96
C ARG A 454 -13.71 -18.92 -16.14
N SER A 455 -12.48 -19.12 -15.65
CA SER A 455 -11.42 -18.10 -15.60
C SER A 455 -10.11 -18.50 -16.31
N GLY A 456 -10.19 -19.32 -17.36
CA GLY A 456 -9.07 -19.64 -18.24
C GLY A 456 -9.14 -18.85 -19.57
N PRO A 457 -8.02 -18.38 -20.13
CA PRO A 457 -8.00 -17.80 -21.48
C PRO A 457 -8.48 -18.84 -22.50
N ARG A 458 -9.36 -18.46 -23.42
CA ARG A 458 -9.80 -19.32 -24.53
C ARG A 458 -8.70 -19.40 -25.60
N GLY A 459 -7.66 -20.19 -25.33
CA GLY A 459 -6.67 -20.59 -26.33
C GLY A 459 -7.37 -21.26 -27.52
N ALA A 460 -6.94 -20.92 -28.74
CA ALA A 460 -7.62 -21.33 -29.96
C ALA A 460 -7.59 -22.86 -30.17
N SER A 461 -8.74 -23.46 -30.46
CA SER A 461 -8.83 -24.85 -30.91
C SER A 461 -8.21 -24.99 -32.31
N PRO A 462 -7.29 -25.96 -32.55
CA PRO A 462 -6.73 -26.18 -33.87
C PRO A 462 -7.79 -26.60 -34.88
N GLN A 463 -7.86 -25.89 -36.01
CA GLN A 463 -8.74 -26.25 -37.12
C GLN A 463 -8.24 -27.53 -37.80
N ARG A 464 -9.16 -28.44 -38.15
CA ARG A 464 -8.95 -29.50 -39.14
C ARG A 464 -9.83 -29.23 -40.37
N PRO A 465 -9.32 -29.39 -41.61
CA PRO A 465 -10.05 -29.00 -42.81
C PRO A 465 -10.89 -30.14 -43.42
N GLY A 466 -11.89 -29.75 -44.22
CA GLY A 466 -12.51 -30.59 -45.25
C GLY A 466 -13.90 -31.15 -44.90
N GLY A 467 -14.91 -30.84 -45.73
CA GLY A 467 -16.26 -31.38 -45.63
C GLY A 467 -17.30 -30.47 -46.32
N GLN A 468 -17.56 -30.70 -47.60
CA GLN A 468 -18.58 -29.97 -48.37
C GLN A 468 -19.94 -30.68 -48.26
N ASN A 469 -21.03 -29.93 -48.07
CA ASN A 469 -22.18 -29.86 -49.00
C ASN A 469 -23.47 -29.36 -48.35
N GLY A 470 -24.10 -28.37 -49.00
CA GLY A 470 -25.46 -28.55 -49.53
C GLY A 470 -26.70 -28.35 -48.64
N TRP A 471 -27.52 -27.41 -49.11
CA TRP A 471 -29.00 -27.46 -49.15
C TRP A 471 -29.84 -26.98 -47.95
N ALA A 472 -30.87 -26.21 -48.29
CA ALA A 472 -32.02 -25.82 -47.47
C ALA A 472 -33.28 -25.86 -48.36
N PRO A 473 -34.46 -26.23 -47.82
CA PRO A 473 -35.60 -25.29 -47.78
C PRO A 473 -36.34 -25.33 -46.41
N GLN A 474 -36.78 -24.21 -45.80
CA GLN A 474 -37.94 -23.32 -46.07
C GLN A 474 -39.31 -23.74 -45.45
N HIS A 475 -40.04 -22.74 -44.95
CA HIS A 475 -41.50 -22.64 -44.67
C HIS A 475 -42.19 -23.50 -43.59
N ALA A 476 -42.75 -22.84 -42.54
CA ALA A 476 -44.20 -22.73 -42.27
C ALA A 476 -44.55 -22.06 -40.89
N GLY A 477 -45.77 -21.50 -40.78
CA GLY A 477 -46.46 -20.96 -39.58
C GLY A 477 -47.93 -20.62 -39.96
N PRO A 478 -48.76 -19.88 -39.16
CA PRO A 478 -48.62 -19.34 -37.79
C PRO A 478 -49.60 -20.13 -36.84
N PRO A 479 -50.66 -19.66 -36.09
CA PRO A 479 -51.23 -18.33 -35.70
C PRO A 479 -51.40 -18.14 -34.16
N HIS A 480 -52.25 -17.18 -33.73
CA HIS A 480 -52.71 -16.92 -32.34
C HIS A 480 -54.20 -17.27 -32.12
N PRO A 481 -54.74 -17.21 -30.87
CA PRO A 481 -55.56 -16.04 -30.45
C PRO A 481 -55.37 -15.56 -28.97
N GLY A 482 -56.10 -14.50 -28.57
CA GLY A 482 -56.21 -13.86 -27.22
C GLY A 482 -57.45 -12.92 -27.20
N PRO A 483 -57.60 -11.85 -26.36
CA PRO A 483 -56.95 -11.44 -25.08
C PRO A 483 -57.86 -11.84 -23.88
N PRO A 484 -58.43 -11.04 -22.91
CA PRO A 484 -58.31 -9.61 -22.44
C PRO A 484 -57.16 -9.40 -21.42
N GLN A 485 -56.78 -8.24 -20.83
CA GLN A 485 -57.32 -6.94 -20.32
C GLN A 485 -57.89 -6.90 -18.88
N ASP A 486 -57.11 -6.32 -17.94
CA ASP A 486 -57.40 -5.02 -17.26
C ASP A 486 -56.29 -4.64 -16.23
N GLY A 487 -56.06 -3.33 -16.01
CA GLY A 487 -55.13 -2.80 -14.98
C GLY A 487 -54.23 -1.64 -15.47
N PRO A 488 -54.04 -0.54 -14.69
CA PRO A 488 -53.50 0.72 -15.21
C PRO A 488 -51.96 0.87 -15.18
N GLN A 489 -51.51 1.81 -16.01
CA GLN A 489 -50.12 2.16 -16.31
C GLN A 489 -49.59 3.28 -15.40
N TYR A 490 -48.28 3.30 -15.14
CA TYR A 490 -47.59 4.40 -14.44
C TYR A 490 -46.22 4.61 -15.11
N ASP A 491 -45.95 5.81 -15.61
CA ASP A 491 -44.77 6.07 -16.44
C ASP A 491 -43.52 6.37 -15.60
N GLY A 492 -42.41 5.72 -15.95
CA GLY A 492 -41.05 6.01 -15.46
C GLY A 492 -40.17 6.55 -16.58
N PRO A 493 -39.11 7.33 -16.27
CA PRO A 493 -38.16 7.82 -17.27
C PRO A 493 -37.38 6.66 -17.94
N PRO A 494 -36.93 6.82 -19.20
CA PRO A 494 -36.27 5.76 -19.93
C PRO A 494 -34.90 5.38 -19.34
N GLU A 495 -34.55 4.10 -19.44
CA GLU A 495 -33.23 3.58 -19.07
C GLU A 495 -32.15 4.06 -20.06
N ASP A 496 -30.96 4.39 -19.54
CA ASP A 496 -29.81 4.80 -20.35
C ASP A 496 -29.32 3.69 -21.28
N GLY A 497 -28.80 4.09 -22.45
CA GLY A 497 -28.42 3.20 -23.54
C GLY A 497 -27.19 2.31 -23.28
N PRO A 498 -26.83 1.44 -24.26
CA PRO A 498 -25.67 0.55 -24.14
C PRO A 498 -24.36 1.34 -23.97
N PRO A 499 -23.34 0.76 -23.30
CA PRO A 499 -22.08 1.46 -23.03
C PRO A 499 -21.39 1.97 -24.30
N TYR A 500 -20.89 3.20 -24.22
CA TYR A 500 -20.06 3.82 -25.25
C TYR A 500 -18.63 3.29 -25.12
N ASP A 501 -18.20 2.44 -26.06
CA ASP A 501 -16.80 2.02 -26.21
C ASP A 501 -15.94 3.23 -26.67
N GLY A 502 -15.50 4.03 -25.71
CA GLY A 502 -14.44 5.01 -25.92
C GLY A 502 -13.09 4.33 -26.19
N PRO A 503 -12.15 5.00 -26.88
CA PRO A 503 -10.77 4.53 -26.93
C PRO A 503 -10.21 4.42 -25.50
N PRO A 504 -9.33 3.44 -25.21
CA PRO A 504 -8.84 3.22 -23.86
C PRO A 504 -8.12 4.46 -23.33
N GLU A 505 -8.47 4.89 -22.12
CA GLU A 505 -7.74 5.93 -21.41
C GLU A 505 -6.32 5.42 -21.12
N ASP A 506 -5.30 6.17 -21.57
CA ASP A 506 -3.90 5.85 -21.29
C ASP A 506 -3.64 5.86 -19.78
N GLY A 507 -3.48 4.67 -19.20
CA GLY A 507 -2.96 4.53 -17.84
C GLY A 507 -1.56 5.15 -17.72
N PRO A 508 -1.12 5.52 -16.51
CA PRO A 508 0.22 6.08 -16.31
C PRO A 508 1.27 5.13 -16.91
N PRO A 509 2.21 5.66 -17.73
CA PRO A 509 2.98 4.85 -18.66
C PRO A 509 3.76 3.74 -17.95
N GLU A 510 3.63 2.51 -18.46
CA GLU A 510 4.29 1.36 -17.85
C GLU A 510 5.81 1.55 -17.87
N GLN A 511 6.38 1.78 -16.69
CA GLN A 511 7.82 2.02 -16.52
C GLN A 511 8.59 0.87 -17.17
N GLN A 512 9.43 1.18 -18.16
CA GLN A 512 10.21 0.21 -18.93
C GLN A 512 11.22 -0.51 -18.03
N ARG A 513 10.78 -1.58 -17.38
CA ARG A 513 11.60 -2.43 -16.51
C ARG A 513 12.66 -3.16 -17.35
N LEU A 514 13.92 -2.88 -17.06
CA LEU A 514 15.05 -3.52 -17.73
C LEU A 514 15.02 -5.04 -17.53
N PRO A 515 15.44 -5.84 -18.52
CA PRO A 515 15.41 -7.30 -18.42
C PRO A 515 16.32 -7.78 -17.29
N ARG A 516 15.80 -8.67 -16.43
CA ARG A 516 16.55 -9.24 -15.30
C ARG A 516 17.80 -9.97 -15.81
N PRO A 517 19.00 -9.73 -15.25
CA PRO A 517 20.23 -10.44 -15.64
C PRO A 517 20.12 -11.96 -15.43
N ASP A 518 20.49 -12.74 -16.44
CA ASP A 518 20.55 -14.20 -16.31
C ASP A 518 21.85 -14.63 -15.63
N LEU A 519 21.78 -14.82 -14.30
CA LEU A 519 22.94 -15.18 -13.47
C LEU A 519 23.45 -16.62 -13.70
N ARG A 520 22.80 -17.41 -14.57
CA ARG A 520 23.32 -18.71 -15.03
C ARG A 520 24.47 -18.55 -16.02
N ASP A 521 24.57 -17.40 -16.69
CA ASP A 521 25.74 -17.04 -17.48
C ASP A 521 26.91 -16.69 -16.55
N PRO A 522 28.04 -17.43 -16.60
CA PRO A 522 29.17 -17.19 -15.71
C PRO A 522 29.84 -15.81 -15.87
N LEU A 523 29.67 -15.13 -17.02
CA LEU A 523 30.11 -13.75 -17.22
C LEU A 523 29.15 -12.76 -16.57
N VAL A 524 27.84 -12.91 -16.77
CA VAL A 524 26.82 -12.04 -16.15
C VAL A 524 26.88 -12.16 -14.62
N SER A 525 27.15 -13.36 -14.11
CA SER A 525 27.42 -13.58 -12.68
C SER A 525 28.68 -12.82 -12.19
N ALA A 526 29.73 -12.73 -13.02
CA ALA A 526 30.95 -11.96 -12.69
C ALA A 526 30.72 -10.44 -12.79
N GLU A 527 29.96 -9.95 -13.77
CA GLU A 527 29.53 -8.55 -13.86
C GLU A 527 28.77 -8.11 -12.61
N ARG A 528 27.82 -8.95 -12.15
CA ARG A 528 27.07 -8.72 -10.92
C ARG A 528 28.01 -8.59 -9.72
N GLN A 529 28.93 -9.55 -9.57
CA GLN A 529 29.90 -9.56 -8.47
C GLN A 529 30.85 -8.36 -8.50
N LEU A 530 31.29 -7.93 -9.69
CA LEU A 530 32.10 -6.72 -9.85
C LEU A 530 31.31 -5.47 -9.42
N LEU A 531 30.04 -5.33 -9.85
CA LEU A 531 29.19 -4.20 -9.44
C LEU A 531 28.88 -4.21 -7.93
N GLN A 532 28.70 -5.39 -7.32
CA GLN A 532 28.61 -5.51 -5.86
C GLN A 532 29.90 -5.00 -5.17
N VAL A 533 31.09 -5.37 -5.66
CA VAL A 533 32.37 -4.85 -5.12
C VAL A 533 32.48 -3.33 -5.31
N VAL A 534 32.13 -2.81 -6.48
CA VAL A 534 32.20 -1.37 -6.81
C VAL A 534 31.26 -0.52 -5.94
N LEU A 535 30.07 -1.02 -5.61
CA LEU A 535 29.13 -0.31 -4.73
C LEU A 535 29.47 -0.45 -3.24
N GLN A 536 29.98 -1.60 -2.81
CA GLN A 536 30.19 -1.92 -1.39
C GLN A 536 31.60 -1.62 -0.87
N TYR A 537 32.62 -1.67 -1.74
CA TYR A 537 34.05 -1.60 -1.43
C TYR A 537 34.87 -0.87 -2.52
N PRO A 538 34.45 0.32 -3.02
CA PRO A 538 35.07 0.97 -4.18
C PRO A 538 36.60 1.16 -4.07
N GLY A 539 37.13 1.38 -2.85
CA GLY A 539 38.57 1.52 -2.61
C GLY A 539 39.42 0.30 -2.98
N THR A 540 38.83 -0.91 -3.08
CA THR A 540 39.51 -2.14 -3.51
C THR A 540 39.68 -2.25 -5.03
N VAL A 541 39.01 -1.40 -5.81
CA VAL A 541 39.07 -1.42 -7.28
C VAL A 541 39.95 -0.28 -7.79
N ALA A 542 40.86 -0.59 -8.71
CA ALA A 542 41.68 0.41 -9.39
C ALA A 542 40.79 1.30 -10.29
N PRO A 543 40.87 2.65 -10.23
CA PRO A 543 40.01 3.53 -11.02
C PRO A 543 40.05 3.28 -12.54
N GLU A 544 41.19 2.83 -13.04
CA GLU A 544 41.45 2.55 -14.45
C GLU A 544 40.61 1.36 -14.95
N ALA A 545 40.31 0.39 -14.08
CA ALA A 545 39.64 -0.86 -14.42
C ALA A 545 38.21 -0.67 -14.98
N LEU A 546 37.47 0.32 -14.48
CA LEU A 546 36.13 0.64 -14.99
C LEU A 546 36.14 1.63 -16.16
N THR A 547 37.25 2.35 -16.33
CA THR A 547 37.47 3.30 -17.44
C THR A 547 37.84 2.56 -18.73
N GLN A 548 38.47 1.39 -18.63
CA GLN A 548 38.84 0.55 -19.78
C GLN A 548 37.66 -0.23 -20.40
N LEU A 549 36.56 -0.42 -19.65
CA LEU A 549 35.33 -1.01 -20.19
C LEU A 549 34.63 -0.02 -21.14
N PRO A 550 34.10 -0.42 -22.31
CA PRO A 550 33.18 0.43 -23.06
C PRO A 550 31.80 0.50 -22.37
N SER A 551 30.92 1.42 -22.78
CA SER A 551 29.55 1.56 -22.22
C SER A 551 28.63 0.37 -22.53
N ASP A 552 28.93 -0.40 -23.58
CA ASP A 552 28.27 -1.67 -23.88
C ASP A 552 28.96 -2.88 -23.22
N GLY A 553 30.10 -2.71 -22.54
CA GLY A 553 31.02 -3.80 -22.20
C GLY A 553 30.43 -4.93 -21.36
N MET A 554 29.45 -4.63 -20.51
CA MET A 554 28.69 -5.64 -19.76
C MET A 554 27.63 -6.30 -20.65
N ARG A 555 27.50 -7.62 -20.58
CA ARG A 555 26.53 -8.40 -21.38
C ARG A 555 25.10 -8.05 -20.99
N ALA A 556 24.76 -8.00 -19.70
CA ALA A 556 23.38 -7.70 -19.27
C ALA A 556 23.06 -6.18 -19.35
N PRO A 557 21.96 -5.77 -20.02
CA PRO A 557 21.60 -4.34 -20.14
C PRO A 557 21.42 -3.63 -18.79
N ALA A 558 20.88 -4.31 -17.78
CA ALA A 558 20.71 -3.74 -16.45
C ALA A 558 22.06 -3.50 -15.72
N HIS A 559 23.08 -4.33 -15.97
CA HIS A 559 24.44 -4.09 -15.45
C HIS A 559 25.10 -2.87 -16.12
N ARG A 560 24.93 -2.69 -17.45
CA ARG A 560 25.39 -1.48 -18.16
C ARG A 560 24.81 -0.21 -17.56
N ALA A 561 23.51 -0.20 -17.26
CA ALA A 561 22.85 0.95 -16.67
C ALA A 561 23.41 1.33 -15.28
N VAL A 562 23.78 0.34 -14.46
CA VAL A 562 24.45 0.58 -13.17
C VAL A 562 25.91 1.03 -13.36
N LEU A 563 26.65 0.47 -14.33
CA LEU A 563 28.02 0.92 -14.66
C LEU A 563 28.04 2.37 -15.17
N GLU A 564 27.04 2.77 -15.95
CA GLU A 564 26.94 4.15 -16.43
C GLU A 564 26.51 5.11 -15.32
N GLY A 565 25.66 4.67 -14.38
CA GLY A 565 25.41 5.39 -13.12
C GLY A 565 26.67 5.54 -12.26
N VAL A 566 27.52 4.52 -12.18
CA VAL A 566 28.83 4.57 -11.50
C VAL A 566 29.76 5.62 -12.13
N ARG A 567 29.77 5.75 -13.46
CA ARG A 567 30.54 6.79 -14.18
C ARG A 567 29.99 8.18 -13.99
N SER A 568 28.67 8.32 -14.17
CA SER A 568 27.95 9.58 -14.02
C SER A 568 27.97 10.09 -12.58
N GLY A 569 28.15 9.21 -11.60
CA GLY A 569 28.46 9.52 -10.20
C GLY A 569 29.92 9.92 -9.90
N GLY A 570 30.75 10.15 -10.92
CA GLY A 570 32.16 10.56 -10.78
C GLY A 570 33.17 9.39 -10.70
N GLY A 571 32.71 8.15 -10.81
CA GLY A 571 33.55 6.95 -10.84
C GLY A 571 34.32 6.66 -9.54
N LEU A 572 35.20 5.67 -9.61
CA LEU A 572 36.02 5.22 -8.48
C LEU A 572 37.01 6.26 -7.95
N ALA A 573 37.25 7.35 -8.68
CA ALA A 573 38.02 8.49 -8.20
C ALA A 573 37.22 9.29 -7.17
N ALA A 574 35.97 9.66 -7.49
CA ALA A 574 35.06 10.29 -6.53
C ALA A 574 34.74 9.37 -5.34
N ALA A 575 34.59 8.07 -5.58
CA ALA A 575 34.35 7.08 -4.53
C ALA A 575 35.47 6.99 -3.46
N ARG A 576 36.66 7.57 -3.70
CA ARG A 576 37.78 7.65 -2.74
C ARG A 576 37.76 8.93 -1.89
N THR A 577 36.96 9.93 -2.23
CA THR A 577 36.79 11.18 -1.45
C THR A 577 35.44 11.28 -0.74
N MET A 578 34.52 10.33 -0.98
CA MET A 578 33.19 10.26 -0.36
C MET A 578 33.14 9.21 0.77
N SER A 579 32.14 9.32 1.64
CA SER A 579 31.71 8.20 2.49
C SER A 579 31.11 7.08 1.64
N SER A 580 31.15 5.83 2.11
CA SER A 580 30.55 4.69 1.38
C SER A 580 29.04 4.85 1.16
N GLN A 581 28.34 5.54 2.06
CA GLN A 581 26.94 5.94 1.89
C GLN A 581 26.78 7.08 0.87
N GLY A 582 27.64 8.10 0.91
CA GLY A 582 27.64 9.19 -0.06
C GLY A 582 27.89 8.69 -1.48
N TRP A 583 28.82 7.75 -1.65
CA TRP A 583 29.07 7.05 -2.91
C TRP A 583 27.82 6.33 -3.43
N ALA A 584 27.18 5.47 -2.62
CA ALA A 584 25.98 4.75 -3.05
C ALA A 584 24.80 5.68 -3.36
N ALA A 585 24.65 6.79 -2.63
CA ALA A 585 23.68 7.83 -2.91
C ALA A 585 23.94 8.56 -4.23
N ALA A 586 25.20 8.92 -4.52
CA ALA A 586 25.60 9.52 -5.80
C ALA A 586 25.32 8.58 -6.97
N VAL A 587 25.73 7.30 -6.88
CA VAL A 587 25.50 6.31 -7.94
C VAL A 587 24.01 6.06 -8.16
N SER A 588 23.18 5.92 -7.12
CA SER A 588 21.73 5.73 -7.31
C SER A 588 21.05 6.96 -7.93
N THR A 589 21.49 8.16 -7.54
CA THR A 589 21.00 9.43 -8.12
C THR A 589 21.33 9.52 -9.62
N ALA A 590 22.58 9.20 -9.97
CA ALA A 590 23.10 9.20 -11.34
C ALA A 590 22.61 8.02 -12.20
N THR A 591 22.03 6.98 -11.59
CA THR A 591 21.45 5.83 -12.30
C THR A 591 20.03 6.16 -12.80
N SER A 592 19.68 5.65 -13.98
CA SER A 592 18.33 5.77 -14.53
C SER A 592 17.28 5.06 -13.66
N GLU A 593 16.06 5.59 -13.61
CA GLU A 593 15.02 5.14 -12.69
C GLU A 593 14.72 3.63 -12.79
N ALA A 594 14.69 3.09 -14.01
CA ALA A 594 14.49 1.67 -14.29
C ALA A 594 15.61 0.75 -13.75
N ALA A 595 16.79 1.29 -13.42
CA ALA A 595 17.93 0.56 -12.88
C ALA A 595 18.20 0.85 -11.39
N ARG A 596 17.64 1.92 -10.79
CA ARG A 596 17.82 2.24 -9.37
C ARG A 596 17.51 1.08 -8.41
N PRO A 597 16.43 0.29 -8.57
CA PRO A 597 16.18 -0.87 -7.70
C PRO A 597 17.36 -1.86 -7.68
N LEU A 598 18.01 -2.09 -8.81
CA LEU A 598 19.18 -2.96 -8.92
C LEU A 598 20.42 -2.35 -8.24
N VAL A 599 20.57 -1.02 -8.21
CA VAL A 599 21.64 -0.37 -7.41
C VAL A 599 21.47 -0.70 -5.93
N HIS A 600 20.25 -0.59 -5.40
CA HIS A 600 19.97 -0.88 -3.99
C HIS A 600 20.07 -2.37 -3.66
N GLU A 601 19.65 -3.26 -4.59
CA GLU A 601 19.89 -4.70 -4.50
C GLU A 601 21.39 -5.02 -4.40
N LEU A 602 22.21 -4.49 -5.33
CA LEU A 602 23.64 -4.76 -5.41
C LEU A 602 24.44 -4.11 -4.28
N ALA A 603 23.98 -2.98 -3.74
CA ALA A 603 24.58 -2.32 -2.57
C ALA A 603 24.47 -3.14 -1.27
N VAL A 604 23.49 -4.06 -1.19
CA VAL A 604 23.20 -4.84 0.03
C VAL A 604 23.47 -6.35 -0.14
N ALA A 605 23.34 -6.88 -1.36
CA ALA A 605 23.49 -8.30 -1.66
C ALA A 605 24.88 -8.86 -1.29
N THR A 606 24.92 -10.01 -0.62
CA THR A 606 26.16 -10.67 -0.20
C THR A 606 27.05 -11.05 -1.39
N LEU A 607 28.36 -10.81 -1.28
CA LEU A 607 29.36 -11.38 -2.20
C LEU A 607 29.56 -12.88 -1.92
N PRO A 608 29.77 -13.73 -2.94
CA PRO A 608 30.06 -15.16 -2.79
C PRO A 608 31.54 -15.43 -2.40
N VAL A 609 32.13 -14.59 -1.55
CA VAL A 609 33.51 -14.73 -1.07
C VAL A 609 33.58 -14.49 0.44
N ARG A 610 34.49 -15.20 1.13
CA ARG A 610 34.81 -14.85 2.52
C ARG A 610 35.62 -13.55 2.52
N LEU A 611 35.05 -12.52 3.15
CA LEU A 611 35.71 -11.25 3.40
C LEU A 611 36.85 -11.44 4.41
N ASP A 612 37.89 -10.63 4.29
CA ASP A 612 39.00 -10.62 5.24
C ASP A 612 38.54 -10.16 6.64
N ALA A 613 39.09 -10.77 7.68
CA ALA A 613 38.65 -10.58 9.06
C ALA A 613 39.21 -9.31 9.73
N GLY A 614 40.34 -8.78 9.26
CA GLY A 614 40.94 -7.56 9.80
C GLY A 614 40.43 -6.28 9.13
N THR A 615 40.12 -6.34 7.84
CA THR A 615 39.71 -5.19 7.01
C THR A 615 38.23 -5.18 6.67
N GLY A 616 37.53 -6.33 6.75
CA GLY A 616 36.15 -6.49 6.30
C GLY A 616 35.98 -6.47 4.77
N GLN A 617 37.07 -6.48 3.99
CA GLN A 617 37.07 -6.29 2.54
C GLN A 617 37.13 -7.62 1.76
N PRO A 618 36.70 -7.66 0.48
CA PRO A 618 36.93 -8.81 -0.38
C PRO A 618 38.44 -9.00 -0.64
N PRO A 619 38.95 -10.24 -0.69
CA PRO A 619 40.37 -10.50 -0.99
C PRO A 619 40.78 -9.91 -2.35
N GLN A 620 41.90 -9.21 -2.40
CA GLN A 620 42.38 -8.48 -3.59
C GLN A 620 42.38 -9.34 -4.87
N ARG A 621 42.95 -10.55 -4.82
CA ARG A 621 42.94 -11.54 -5.92
C ARG A 621 41.55 -11.88 -6.49
N TYR A 622 40.51 -11.83 -5.65
CA TYR A 622 39.12 -12.07 -6.08
C TYR A 622 38.59 -10.84 -6.85
N VAL A 623 38.88 -9.63 -6.38
CA VAL A 623 38.54 -8.40 -7.10
C VAL A 623 39.26 -8.34 -8.47
N GLU A 624 40.55 -8.67 -8.50
CA GLU A 624 41.36 -8.71 -9.72
C GLU A 624 40.84 -9.73 -10.74
N SER A 625 40.54 -10.96 -10.31
CA SER A 625 39.95 -11.97 -11.20
C SER A 625 38.56 -11.59 -11.74
N LEU A 626 37.74 -10.84 -10.99
CA LEU A 626 36.48 -10.28 -11.49
C LEU A 626 36.73 -9.20 -12.55
N VAL A 627 37.66 -8.27 -12.28
CA VAL A 627 38.07 -7.21 -13.22
C VAL A 627 38.58 -7.83 -14.52
N SER A 628 39.62 -8.67 -14.46
CA SER A 628 40.24 -9.25 -15.66
C SER A 628 39.24 -10.05 -16.50
N ARG A 629 38.31 -10.78 -15.85
CA ARG A 629 37.28 -11.57 -16.54
C ARG A 629 36.24 -10.70 -17.26
N VAL A 630 35.79 -9.60 -16.64
CA VAL A 630 34.80 -8.70 -17.26
C VAL A 630 35.47 -7.85 -18.36
N VAL A 631 36.71 -7.40 -18.15
CA VAL A 631 37.48 -6.64 -19.16
C VAL A 631 37.86 -7.53 -20.35
N GLU A 632 38.34 -8.77 -20.16
CA GLU A 632 38.67 -9.67 -21.29
C GLU A 632 37.43 -9.95 -22.15
N ALA A 633 36.25 -10.09 -21.53
CA ALA A 633 35.00 -10.27 -22.26
C ALA A 633 34.57 -9.03 -23.06
N GLY A 634 34.78 -7.82 -22.52
CA GLY A 634 34.55 -6.57 -23.23
C GLY A 634 35.50 -6.41 -24.43
N VAL A 635 36.79 -6.70 -24.25
CA VAL A 635 37.79 -6.70 -25.34
C VAL A 635 37.46 -7.77 -26.39
N ALA A 636 37.03 -8.97 -25.98
CA ALA A 636 36.62 -10.03 -26.89
C ALA A 636 35.38 -9.66 -27.73
N ARG A 637 34.44 -8.88 -27.17
CA ARG A 637 33.31 -8.31 -27.93
C ARG A 637 33.78 -7.29 -28.97
N ARG A 638 34.60 -6.31 -28.55
CA ARG A 638 35.20 -5.30 -29.46
C ARG A 638 35.96 -5.94 -30.62
N ILE A 639 36.67 -7.06 -30.40
CA ILE A 639 37.31 -7.85 -31.47
C ILE A 639 36.26 -8.39 -32.46
N SER A 640 35.16 -8.96 -31.98
CA SER A 640 34.07 -9.45 -32.83
C SER A 640 33.44 -8.32 -33.66
N ASP A 641 33.17 -7.17 -33.05
CA ASP A 641 32.53 -6.05 -33.72
C ASP A 641 33.47 -5.38 -34.74
N ALA A 642 34.76 -5.26 -34.42
CA ALA A 642 35.78 -4.77 -35.35
C ALA A 642 36.01 -5.74 -36.52
N LEU A 643 35.95 -7.06 -36.30
CA LEU A 643 35.95 -8.06 -37.39
C LEU A 643 34.69 -7.95 -38.28
N SER A 644 33.50 -7.80 -37.69
CA SER A 644 32.25 -7.61 -38.47
C SER A 644 32.16 -6.24 -39.15
N ALA A 645 32.88 -5.22 -38.66
CA ALA A 645 33.06 -3.96 -39.37
C ALA A 645 34.06 -4.10 -40.53
N LEU A 646 35.21 -4.75 -40.30
CA LEU A 646 36.22 -5.04 -41.33
C LEU A 646 35.62 -5.83 -42.51
N GLN A 647 34.74 -6.81 -42.24
CA GLN A 647 33.99 -7.55 -43.26
C GLN A 647 33.03 -6.71 -44.13
N ARG A 648 32.76 -5.46 -43.75
CA ARG A 648 31.88 -4.52 -44.48
C ARG A 648 32.64 -3.33 -45.09
N ALA A 649 33.91 -3.15 -44.75
CA ALA A 649 34.74 -2.07 -45.29
C ALA A 649 35.17 -2.38 -46.74
N GLU A 650 35.33 -1.35 -47.57
CA GLU A 650 35.84 -1.51 -48.93
C GLU A 650 37.35 -1.87 -48.91
N PRO A 651 37.81 -2.86 -49.71
CA PRO A 651 39.22 -3.23 -49.77
C PRO A 651 40.13 -2.07 -50.17
N GLY A 652 41.22 -1.87 -49.42
CA GLY A 652 42.19 -0.80 -49.58
C GLY A 652 41.82 0.53 -48.92
N SER A 653 40.59 0.67 -48.40
CA SER A 653 40.05 1.91 -47.84
C SER A 653 40.76 2.39 -46.56
N PRO A 654 40.62 3.67 -46.18
CA PRO A 654 41.08 4.16 -44.87
C PRO A 654 40.38 3.46 -43.69
N GLU A 655 39.12 3.07 -43.85
CA GLU A 655 38.35 2.37 -42.81
C GLU A 655 38.91 0.95 -42.55
N GLU A 656 39.24 0.20 -43.60
CA GLU A 656 39.86 -1.13 -43.48
C GLU A 656 41.19 -1.05 -42.69
N ARG A 657 42.01 -0.03 -42.97
CA ARG A 657 43.28 0.20 -42.27
C ARG A 657 43.06 0.50 -40.79
N ALA A 658 42.17 1.45 -40.49
CA ALA A 658 41.82 1.81 -39.11
C ALA A 658 41.28 0.61 -38.31
N LYS A 659 40.49 -0.28 -38.94
CA LYS A 659 39.96 -1.49 -38.30
C LYS A 659 41.02 -2.56 -38.08
N ASN A 660 41.97 -2.73 -38.99
CA ASN A 660 43.12 -3.61 -38.79
C ASN A 660 44.06 -3.10 -37.67
N GLU A 661 44.26 -1.80 -37.56
CA GLU A 661 45.01 -1.18 -36.45
C GLU A 661 44.29 -1.36 -35.10
N GLU A 662 42.98 -1.13 -35.05
CA GLU A 662 42.13 -1.37 -33.87
C GLU A 662 42.20 -2.84 -33.42
N LEU A 663 42.04 -3.80 -34.35
CA LEU A 663 42.16 -5.23 -34.06
C LEU A 663 43.55 -5.60 -33.51
N THR A 664 44.62 -5.04 -34.09
CA THR A 664 45.99 -5.29 -33.63
C THR A 664 46.20 -4.82 -32.19
N MET A 665 45.61 -3.68 -31.81
CA MET A 665 45.64 -3.17 -30.45
C MET A 665 44.82 -4.05 -29.49
N LEU A 666 43.58 -4.41 -29.88
CA LEU A 666 42.69 -5.27 -29.10
C LEU A 666 43.28 -6.66 -28.82
N TYR A 667 43.94 -7.30 -29.79
CA TYR A 667 44.58 -8.59 -29.57
C TYR A 667 45.76 -8.49 -28.59
N ARG A 668 46.54 -7.40 -28.64
CA ARG A 668 47.63 -7.13 -27.67
C ARG A 668 47.09 -6.86 -26.26
N GLU A 669 45.98 -6.12 -26.16
CA GLU A 669 45.27 -5.86 -24.90
C GLU A 669 44.77 -7.17 -24.27
N ARG A 670 44.10 -8.01 -25.06
CA ARG A 670 43.61 -9.33 -24.64
C ARG A 670 44.71 -10.29 -24.21
N ALA A 671 45.85 -10.28 -24.91
CA ALA A 671 47.00 -11.10 -24.55
C ALA A 671 47.60 -10.70 -23.19
N ARG A 672 47.70 -9.39 -22.91
CA ARG A 672 48.16 -8.87 -21.61
C ARG A 672 47.22 -9.25 -20.47
N LEU A 673 45.91 -9.15 -20.67
CA LEU A 673 44.92 -9.53 -19.66
C LEU A 673 45.03 -11.02 -19.28
N ARG A 674 45.24 -11.90 -20.26
CA ARG A 674 45.45 -13.34 -20.04
C ARG A 674 46.76 -13.64 -19.31
N ALA A 675 47.85 -12.99 -19.68
CA ALA A 675 49.15 -13.14 -19.02
C ALA A 675 49.19 -12.57 -17.58
N GLY A 676 48.12 -11.90 -17.12
CA GLY A 676 47.88 -11.52 -15.72
C GLY A 676 46.78 -12.34 -15.02
N MET A 677 46.37 -13.46 -15.60
CA MET A 677 45.41 -14.42 -15.03
C MET A 677 46.02 -15.82 -14.79
N GLU A 678 47.28 -16.02 -15.19
CA GLU A 678 48.12 -17.21 -14.95
C GLU A 678 49.05 -16.98 -13.74
#